data_AF-A0A4R2Q2G2-F1
#
_entry.id   AF-A0A4R2Q2G2-F1
#
_cell.length_a   1.000
_cell.length_b   1.000
_cell.length_c   1.000
_cell.angle_alpha   90.00
_cell.angle_beta   90.00
_cell.angle_gamma   90.00
#
_symmetry.space_group_name_H-M   'P 1'
#
loop_
_entity.id
_entity.type
_entity.pdbx_description
1 polymer ?
#
loop_
_entity_poly.entity_id
_entity_poly.type
_entity_poly.pdbx_seq_one_letter_code
_entity_poly.pdbx_strand_id
1 'polypeptide(L)'
;MTEMPPETPVEPARKSLLERLSIVWVIPAAALVIALGVAWNSYAERGPLLELSFQTASGIRAGETELRYRDVTVGLVESVAFTQGLGQVLVGVRLDRDVAEYVDDDAQFWVVRPEVTPQGVSGLETVLSGTFIEGIWDETPEGFIARHAAEAQAPLNREGRPGLTLRLRAAGMASLTEEAPIIYRGIEVGRIGRAEVSPDGSTVEARAIVFAPHDRMISSATRFWDTSGFRFSLGPGGARLDFDSIASLVSGGITFRTVVSGGAPVSANALFTVYPDEAAARASVFGAETGETLVLTAIFEENVGGLAVDAPVDLGGLRVGRVTALTGIVDAERFGDDRVRLAATLAIQPGQLGLEDGAGPEAALAYLESRVAEGLRARLVTASLLTGGLKVELVEVANAAPATLETDAVPNPVIPTAPADIADVAATAEGLYNRINALPIEQVMDSAIAALDNVARLTGSEDIRAVPGEVRALLGEARGLVGSEDTQALPARLSAAVGELETLVARLNESDTAGRLTAALDAAAEAAAGVDTALAGVPGLVDRLNGIAANAETVPLDELAGRLSALLDAADRLIDTDAARALPADLSAALEELRAVLAELREGGVVENANATLASARSAADDISAAAQDLPALLARARAVLDQAAATIRGYDASRGVGRDLGPAIREVERAARAVSALARTLERNPNSILFGR
;
A
#
# COMPACT_ATOMS: atom_id res chain seq x y z
N MET A 1 98.02 100.98 15.03
CA MET A 1 96.66 101.33 15.50
C MET A 1 95.97 101.94 14.30
N THR A 2 94.91 101.38 13.73
CA THR A 2 93.71 100.74 14.30
C THR A 2 93.09 99.86 13.20
N GLU A 3 93.06 98.54 13.37
CA GLU A 3 91.87 97.76 13.79
C GLU A 3 90.65 97.91 12.86
N MET A 4 90.47 96.89 12.00
CA MET A 4 89.19 96.57 11.35
C MET A 4 88.32 95.76 12.33
N PRO A 5 86.99 95.96 12.35
CA PRO A 5 86.09 95.23 13.24
C PRO A 5 85.93 93.77 12.79
N PRO A 6 85.59 92.84 13.70
CA PRO A 6 85.46 91.42 13.37
C PRO A 6 84.18 91.14 12.56
N GLU A 7 84.29 90.26 11.56
CA GLU A 7 83.13 89.78 10.80
C GLU A 7 82.22 88.90 11.68
N THR A 8 80.93 89.22 11.67
CA THR A 8 79.88 88.47 12.37
C THR A 8 79.62 87.12 11.71
N PRO A 9 79.55 86.01 12.46
CA PRO A 9 79.20 84.70 11.89
C PRO A 9 77.71 84.69 11.53
N VAL A 10 77.42 84.45 10.25
CA VAL A 10 76.05 84.28 9.74
C VAL A 10 75.68 82.80 9.86
N GLU A 11 74.86 82.45 10.85
CA GLU A 11 74.25 81.11 10.92
C GLU A 11 73.19 80.98 9.81
N PRO A 12 73.21 79.92 8.99
CA PRO A 12 72.18 79.71 7.99
C PRO A 12 70.84 79.41 8.65
N ALA A 13 69.82 80.18 8.30
CA ALA A 13 68.45 79.97 8.74
C ALA A 13 68.02 78.51 8.46
N ARG A 14 67.59 77.80 9.51
CA ARG A 14 67.03 76.45 9.38
C ARG A 14 65.79 76.52 8.49
N LYS A 15 65.93 76.14 7.23
CA LYS A 15 64.82 76.02 6.28
C LYS A 15 63.72 75.14 6.89
N SER A 16 62.49 75.66 6.88
CA SER A 16 61.29 74.96 7.33
C SER A 16 61.16 73.61 6.62
N LEU A 17 60.69 72.57 7.32
CA LEU A 17 60.47 71.24 6.73
C LEU A 17 59.56 71.29 5.49
N LEU A 18 58.68 72.30 5.40
CA LEU A 18 57.78 72.52 4.28
C LEU A 18 58.48 73.03 3.01
N GLU A 19 59.63 73.72 3.13
CA GLU A 19 60.43 74.17 1.96
C GLU A 19 61.36 73.07 1.40
N ARG A 20 61.49 71.94 2.12
CA ARG A 20 62.30 70.78 1.69
C ARG A 20 61.48 69.71 0.97
N LEU A 21 60.14 69.75 1.05
CA LEU A 21 59.27 68.87 0.28
C LEU A 21 58.98 69.48 -1.10
N SER A 22 59.58 68.88 -2.12
CA SER A 22 59.27 69.18 -3.52
C SER A 22 57.79 68.91 -3.80
N ILE A 23 57.10 69.85 -4.45
CA ILE A 23 55.70 69.73 -4.92
C ILE A 23 55.46 68.44 -5.73
N VAL A 24 56.52 67.90 -6.35
CA VAL A 24 56.49 66.64 -7.11
C VAL A 24 56.11 65.43 -6.23
N TRP A 25 56.35 65.47 -4.91
CA TRP A 25 56.01 64.38 -3.98
C TRP A 25 54.58 64.43 -3.44
N VAL A 26 53.84 65.53 -3.65
CA VAL A 26 52.46 65.68 -3.16
C VAL A 26 51.52 64.74 -3.91
N ILE A 27 51.69 64.56 -5.22
CA ILE A 27 50.82 63.71 -6.04
C ILE A 27 50.95 62.22 -5.65
N PRO A 28 52.17 61.62 -5.54
CA PRO A 28 52.32 60.25 -5.05
C PRO A 28 51.79 60.03 -3.64
N ALA A 29 52.00 60.99 -2.73
CA ALA A 29 51.50 60.89 -1.35
C ALA A 29 49.97 60.92 -1.30
N ALA A 30 49.32 61.80 -2.08
CA ALA A 30 47.87 61.84 -2.18
C ALA A 30 47.30 60.54 -2.79
N ALA A 31 47.95 60.00 -3.83
CA ALA A 31 47.57 58.71 -4.42
C ALA A 31 47.70 57.56 -3.40
N LEU A 32 48.75 57.54 -2.58
CA LEU A 32 48.93 56.54 -1.53
C LEU A 32 47.85 56.63 -0.45
N VAL A 33 47.46 57.84 -0.04
CA VAL A 33 46.37 58.04 0.94
C VAL A 33 45.04 57.57 0.38
N ILE A 34 44.74 57.87 -0.89
CA ILE A 34 43.53 57.36 -1.56
C ILE A 34 43.57 55.83 -1.65
N ALA A 35 44.70 55.24 -2.05
CA ALA A 35 44.86 53.79 -2.12
C ALA A 35 44.69 53.12 -0.76
N LEU A 36 45.26 53.68 0.30
CA LEU A 36 45.05 53.23 1.69
C LEU A 36 43.60 53.39 2.12
N GLY A 37 42.95 54.50 1.75
CA GLY A 37 41.53 54.73 2.03
C GLY A 37 40.62 53.72 1.35
N VAL A 38 40.84 53.42 0.06
CA VAL A 38 40.11 52.40 -0.69
C VAL A 38 40.37 51.00 -0.12
N ALA A 39 41.63 50.68 0.20
CA ALA A 39 41.99 49.41 0.82
C ALA A 39 41.32 49.24 2.20
N TRP A 40 41.30 50.29 3.02
CA TRP A 40 40.63 50.28 4.32
C TRP A 40 39.11 50.14 4.17
N ASN A 41 38.50 50.89 3.26
CA ASN A 41 37.07 50.79 3.00
C ASN A 41 36.68 49.39 2.52
N SER A 42 37.44 48.84 1.58
CA SER A 42 37.28 47.46 1.09
C SER A 42 37.52 46.41 2.17
N TYR A 43 38.32 46.70 3.19
CA TYR A 43 38.51 45.80 4.33
C TYR A 43 37.38 45.94 5.37
N ALA A 44 36.94 47.16 5.65
CA ALA A 44 35.89 47.46 6.61
C ALA A 44 34.47 47.09 6.12
N GLU A 45 34.28 46.99 4.81
CA GLU A 45 33.03 46.50 4.19
C GLU A 45 32.93 44.97 4.16
N ARG A 46 34.02 44.23 4.42
CA ARG A 46 33.97 42.76 4.49
C ARG A 46 33.20 42.33 5.73
N GLY A 47 32.24 41.43 5.55
CA GLY A 47 31.58 40.78 6.69
C GLY A 47 32.52 39.81 7.42
N PRO A 48 32.07 39.26 8.56
CA PRO A 48 32.90 38.38 9.38
C PRO A 48 33.14 37.02 8.73
N LEU A 49 34.13 36.29 9.24
CA LEU A 49 34.43 34.93 8.81
C LEU A 49 33.71 33.95 9.74
N LEU A 50 32.88 33.09 9.16
CA LEU A 50 32.20 31.97 9.78
C LEU A 50 33.01 30.70 9.55
N GLU A 51 33.36 29.99 10.63
CA GLU A 51 34.07 28.71 10.60
C GLU A 51 33.07 27.58 10.82
N LEU A 52 32.81 26.79 9.77
CA LEU A 52 31.94 25.61 9.81
C LEU A 52 32.78 24.34 9.88
N SER A 53 32.54 23.49 10.88
CA SER A 53 33.18 22.17 10.96
C SER A 53 32.28 21.07 10.38
N PHE A 54 32.74 20.41 9.32
CA PHE A 54 32.07 19.26 8.69
C PHE A 54 32.82 17.96 8.93
N GLN A 55 32.13 16.82 8.92
CA GLN A 55 32.80 15.52 8.85
C GLN A 55 33.42 15.25 7.47
N THR A 56 32.74 15.68 6.41
CA THR A 56 33.21 15.57 5.02
C THR A 56 32.86 16.85 4.25
N ALA A 57 33.72 17.25 3.31
CA ALA A 57 33.52 18.45 2.48
C ALA A 57 33.36 18.12 0.99
N SER A 58 32.78 16.96 0.68
CA SER A 58 32.58 16.51 -0.69
C SER A 58 31.74 17.51 -1.50
N GLY A 59 32.35 18.11 -2.52
CA GLY A 59 31.71 19.09 -3.41
C GLY A 59 31.99 20.56 -3.05
N ILE A 60 32.41 20.84 -1.81
CA ILE A 60 32.68 22.22 -1.35
C ILE A 60 34.01 22.71 -1.96
N ARG A 61 33.98 23.87 -2.61
CA ARG A 61 35.16 24.51 -3.22
C ARG A 61 35.29 25.97 -2.76
N ALA A 62 36.51 26.34 -2.39
CA ALA A 62 36.84 27.72 -2.07
C ALA A 62 36.71 28.63 -3.29
N GLY A 63 36.05 29.77 -3.13
CA GLY A 63 35.78 30.77 -4.16
C GLY A 63 34.58 30.45 -5.06
N GLU A 64 33.98 29.26 -4.95
CA GLU A 64 32.87 28.82 -5.81
C GLU A 64 31.61 28.46 -5.00
N THR A 65 31.77 27.80 -3.86
CA THR A 65 30.63 27.37 -3.04
C THR A 65 30.04 28.54 -2.26
N GLU A 66 28.73 28.74 -2.43
CA GLU A 66 27.96 29.78 -1.77
C GLU A 66 27.31 29.27 -0.47
N LEU A 67 27.13 30.17 0.50
CA LEU A 67 26.23 29.98 1.64
C LEU A 67 24.91 30.69 1.34
N ARG A 68 23.79 29.97 1.52
CA ARG A 68 22.45 30.47 1.24
C ARG A 68 21.55 30.43 2.47
N TYR A 69 20.64 31.40 2.54
CA TYR A 69 19.54 31.47 3.49
C TYR A 69 18.26 31.77 2.73
N ARG A 70 17.24 30.91 2.86
CA ARG A 70 15.97 31.04 2.12
C ARG A 70 16.20 31.25 0.61
N ASP A 71 17.06 30.42 0.01
CA ASP A 71 17.50 30.49 -1.41
C ASP A 71 18.25 31.77 -1.83
N VAL A 72 18.62 32.65 -0.90
CA VAL A 72 19.41 33.86 -1.16
C VAL A 72 20.86 33.66 -0.76
N THR A 73 21.80 33.99 -1.63
CA THR A 73 23.24 33.96 -1.33
C THR A 73 23.58 35.04 -0.31
N VAL A 74 24.15 34.62 0.82
CA VAL A 74 24.50 35.46 1.98
C VAL A 74 25.96 35.30 2.41
N GLY A 75 26.74 34.52 1.65
CA GLY A 75 28.16 34.34 1.88
C GLY A 75 28.84 33.46 0.83
N LEU A 76 30.17 33.45 0.86
CA LEU A 76 31.02 32.68 -0.05
C LEU A 76 32.11 31.94 0.72
N VAL A 77 32.35 30.67 0.37
CA VAL A 77 33.44 29.88 0.95
C VAL A 77 34.79 30.47 0.54
N GLU A 78 35.59 30.93 1.49
CA GLU A 78 36.95 31.44 1.26
C GLU A 78 38.02 30.36 1.37
N SER A 79 37.82 29.37 2.25
CA SER A 79 38.84 28.34 2.51
C SER A 79 38.24 27.01 2.94
N VAL A 80 38.90 25.91 2.55
CA VAL A 80 38.59 24.54 2.99
C VAL A 80 39.89 23.92 3.49
N ALA A 81 39.94 23.54 4.76
CA ALA A 81 41.12 22.98 5.41
C ALA A 81 40.73 21.84 6.35
N PHE A 82 41.68 21.02 6.79
CA PHE A 82 41.43 20.02 7.84
C PHE A 82 41.75 20.57 9.23
N THR A 83 41.07 20.06 10.26
CA THR A 83 41.42 20.31 11.66
C THR A 83 42.78 19.71 12.01
N GLN A 84 43.40 20.18 13.10
CA GLN A 84 44.63 19.59 13.64
C GLN A 84 44.32 18.17 14.13
N GLY A 85 44.64 17.16 13.30
CA GLY A 85 44.26 15.76 13.52
C GLY A 85 43.50 15.10 12.36
N LEU A 86 43.14 15.88 11.32
CA LEU A 86 42.48 15.39 10.09
C LEU A 86 41.09 14.76 10.29
N GLY A 87 40.51 14.86 11.48
CA GLY A 87 39.22 14.23 11.80
C GLY A 87 38.00 14.99 11.29
N GLN A 88 38.14 16.28 10.95
CA GLN A 88 37.07 17.13 10.45
C GLN A 88 37.62 18.11 9.41
N VAL A 89 36.75 18.60 8.53
CA VAL A 89 37.02 19.66 7.57
C VAL A 89 36.49 20.98 8.12
N LEU A 90 37.37 21.97 8.26
CA LEU A 90 37.06 23.35 8.59
C LEU A 90 36.84 24.14 7.30
N VAL A 91 35.63 24.68 7.14
CA VAL A 91 35.23 25.50 6.01
C VAL A 91 35.05 26.93 6.50
N GLY A 92 35.86 27.86 5.98
CA GLY A 92 35.76 29.29 6.27
C GLY A 92 34.86 29.96 5.24
N VAL A 93 33.72 30.49 5.68
CA VAL A 93 32.74 31.21 4.86
C VAL A 93 32.79 32.69 5.21
N ARG A 94 32.95 33.55 4.22
CA ARG A 94 32.77 35.00 4.38
C ARG A 94 31.29 35.31 4.30
N LEU A 95 30.71 35.74 5.41
CA LEU A 95 29.32 36.19 5.47
C LEU A 95 29.18 37.62 4.99
N ASP A 96 28.00 37.96 4.48
CA ASP A 96 27.58 39.34 4.29
C ASP A 96 27.37 40.03 5.64
N ARG A 97 27.79 41.29 5.73
CA ARG A 97 27.77 42.05 6.97
C ARG A 97 26.36 42.24 7.53
N ASP A 98 25.38 42.37 6.66
CA ASP A 98 23.97 42.61 7.02
C ASP A 98 23.30 41.38 7.64
N VAL A 99 23.86 40.19 7.40
CA VAL A 99 23.31 38.91 7.89
C VAL A 99 24.01 38.45 9.17
N ALA A 100 25.25 38.90 9.38
CA ALA A 100 26.09 38.45 10.49
C ALA A 100 25.45 38.61 11.89
N GLU A 101 24.63 39.64 12.11
CA GLU A 101 24.00 39.87 13.41
C GLU A 101 22.91 38.85 13.79
N TYR A 102 22.42 38.07 12.81
CA TYR A 102 21.39 37.04 12.98
C TYR A 102 21.97 35.63 13.08
N VAL A 103 23.28 35.46 12.90
CA VAL A 103 23.95 34.15 12.95
C VAL A 103 24.46 33.92 14.38
N ASP A 104 23.56 33.49 15.25
CA ASP A 104 23.79 33.19 16.66
C ASP A 104 24.08 31.69 16.90
N ASP A 105 24.00 31.21 18.14
CA ASP A 105 24.30 29.81 18.51
C ASP A 105 23.26 28.80 17.98
N ASP A 106 22.04 29.24 17.71
CA ASP A 106 20.94 28.40 17.23
C ASP A 106 20.97 28.23 15.71
N ALA A 107 21.87 28.96 15.02
CA ALA A 107 22.07 28.83 13.58
C ALA A 107 22.59 27.44 13.18
N GLN A 108 21.89 26.77 12.27
CA GLN A 108 22.24 25.44 11.77
C GLN A 108 22.67 25.52 10.32
N PHE A 109 23.66 24.72 9.94
CA PHE A 109 24.24 24.71 8.60
C PHE A 109 24.39 23.30 8.07
N TRP A 110 24.08 23.05 6.80
CA TRP A 110 24.28 21.75 6.13
C TRP A 110 24.66 21.94 4.67
N VAL A 111 25.20 20.89 4.04
CA VAL A 111 25.53 20.91 2.61
C VAL A 111 24.36 20.35 1.82
N VAL A 112 23.92 21.10 0.80
CA VAL A 112 22.90 20.65 -0.15
C VAL A 112 23.57 20.02 -1.37
N ARG A 113 23.13 18.80 -1.71
CA ARG A 113 23.69 17.95 -2.77
C ARG A 113 22.57 17.28 -3.55
N PRO A 114 22.82 16.81 -4.78
CA PRO A 114 21.79 16.11 -5.54
C PRO A 114 21.61 14.73 -4.92
N GLU A 115 20.40 14.41 -4.48
CA GLU A 115 20.06 13.14 -3.86
C GLU A 115 18.89 12.49 -4.61
N VAL A 116 19.07 11.22 -4.95
CA VAL A 116 18.04 10.38 -5.56
C VAL A 116 17.55 9.42 -4.50
N THR A 117 16.30 9.58 -4.10
CA THR A 117 15.63 8.72 -3.13
C THR A 117 14.51 7.94 -3.82
N PRO A 118 14.06 6.80 -3.27
CA PRO A 118 12.87 6.11 -3.75
C PRO A 118 11.61 7.00 -3.83
N GLN A 119 11.55 8.05 -3.01
CA GLN A 119 10.43 8.98 -2.88
C GLN A 119 10.49 10.16 -3.87
N GLY A 120 11.64 10.41 -4.49
CA GLY A 120 11.82 11.53 -5.41
C GLY A 120 13.27 11.97 -5.55
N VAL A 121 13.46 13.05 -6.32
CA VAL A 121 14.77 13.65 -6.57
C VAL A 121 14.81 15.04 -5.94
N SER A 122 15.80 15.29 -5.08
CA SER A 122 16.06 16.59 -4.45
C SER A 122 17.43 17.13 -4.86
N GLY A 123 17.61 18.46 -4.80
CA GLY A 123 18.89 19.09 -5.10
C GLY A 123 19.26 19.09 -6.58
N LEU A 124 18.30 19.00 -7.51
CA LEU A 124 18.56 19.00 -8.96
C LEU A 124 19.26 20.28 -9.44
N GLU A 125 19.01 21.40 -8.76
CA GLU A 125 19.67 22.67 -9.00
C GLU A 125 21.19 22.55 -8.85
N THR A 126 21.67 21.69 -7.95
CA THR A 126 23.10 21.46 -7.73
C THR A 126 23.79 20.72 -8.86
N VAL A 127 23.04 20.07 -9.76
CA VAL A 127 23.61 19.40 -10.95
C VAL A 127 24.23 20.43 -11.89
N LEU A 128 23.65 21.64 -11.96
CA LEU A 128 24.16 22.73 -12.79
C LEU A 128 24.98 23.75 -11.99
N SER A 129 24.54 24.13 -10.77
CA SER A 129 25.20 25.16 -9.96
C SER A 129 26.31 24.64 -9.06
N GLY A 130 26.45 23.33 -8.91
CA GLY A 130 27.30 22.72 -7.89
C GLY A 130 26.67 22.69 -6.50
N THR A 131 27.34 22.03 -5.56
CA THR A 131 26.90 21.93 -4.16
C THR A 131 27.05 23.27 -3.45
N PHE A 132 26.05 23.63 -2.63
CA PHE A 132 26.05 24.84 -1.81
C PHE A 132 25.85 24.50 -0.32
N ILE A 133 26.14 25.45 0.55
CA ILE A 133 25.85 25.35 1.97
C ILE A 133 24.55 26.11 2.21
N GLU A 134 23.62 25.51 2.95
CA GLU A 134 22.40 26.18 3.39
C GLU A 134 22.45 26.39 4.89
N GLY A 135 21.96 27.54 5.34
CA GLY A 135 21.88 27.90 6.74
C GLY A 135 20.46 28.29 7.13
N ILE A 136 20.12 28.07 8.40
CA ILE A 136 18.86 28.49 8.99
C ILE A 136 19.12 29.10 10.37
N TRP A 137 18.44 30.21 10.64
CA TRP A 137 18.44 30.96 11.90
C TRP A 137 17.14 31.78 11.94
N ASP A 138 16.85 32.37 13.10
CA ASP A 138 15.64 33.15 13.30
C ASP A 138 15.78 34.62 12.84
N GLU A 139 14.75 35.43 13.05
CA GLU A 139 14.74 36.83 12.60
C GLU A 139 15.21 37.80 13.70
N THR A 140 15.78 37.28 14.80
CA THR A 140 16.19 38.07 15.96
C THR A 140 17.71 38.31 15.96
N PRO A 141 18.16 39.57 16.05
CA PRO A 141 19.58 39.88 16.06
C PRO A 141 20.16 39.68 17.47
N GLU A 142 20.64 38.48 17.77
CA GLU A 142 21.29 38.15 19.05
C GLU A 142 22.84 38.24 19.02
N GLY A 143 23.40 38.57 17.85
CA GLY A 143 24.82 38.78 17.65
C GLY A 143 25.50 37.64 16.87
N PHE A 144 26.75 37.87 16.48
CA PHE A 144 27.48 36.94 15.62
C PHE A 144 28.31 35.93 16.42
N ILE A 145 28.07 34.64 16.19
CA ILE A 145 28.96 33.56 16.60
C ILE A 145 29.77 33.08 15.40
N ALA A 146 31.10 33.00 15.57
CA ALA A 146 32.01 32.72 14.47
C ALA A 146 32.20 31.22 14.16
N ARG A 147 31.73 30.32 15.03
CA ARG A 147 32.05 28.90 14.95
C ARG A 147 30.81 28.05 15.14
N HIS A 148 30.56 27.17 14.18
CA HIS A 148 29.42 26.25 14.22
C HIS A 148 29.83 24.85 13.79
N ALA A 149 29.22 23.87 14.43
CA ALA A 149 29.23 22.51 13.93
C ALA A 149 28.17 22.40 12.85
N ALA A 150 28.58 22.00 11.65
CA ALA A 150 27.63 21.79 10.57
C ALA A 150 26.96 20.42 10.71
N GLU A 151 25.66 20.39 10.46
CA GLU A 151 24.84 19.20 10.47
C GLU A 151 25.17 18.32 9.26
N ALA A 152 25.18 17.01 9.49
CA ALA A 152 25.44 16.04 8.44
C ALA A 152 24.33 16.02 7.37
N GLN A 153 23.12 16.46 7.74
CA GLN A 153 21.90 16.45 6.94
C GLN A 153 21.06 17.69 7.22
N ALA A 154 20.13 17.96 6.31
CA ALA A 154 19.16 19.02 6.50
C ALA A 154 18.28 18.77 7.74
N PRO A 155 18.00 19.81 8.54
CA PRO A 155 17.09 19.68 9.67
C PRO A 155 15.66 19.40 9.16
N LEU A 156 14.86 18.75 10.01
CA LEU A 156 13.47 18.41 9.68
C LEU A 156 12.62 19.65 9.32
N ASN A 157 12.95 20.80 9.90
CA ASN A 157 12.27 22.07 9.65
C ASN A 157 13.13 23.00 8.78
N ARG A 158 13.36 22.64 7.52
CA ARG A 158 14.19 23.41 6.57
C ARG A 158 13.70 24.84 6.35
N GLU A 159 12.39 25.04 6.45
CA GLU A 159 11.74 26.34 6.23
C GLU A 159 11.72 27.22 7.49
N GLY A 160 12.10 26.69 8.67
CA GLY A 160 12.08 27.45 9.92
C GLY A 160 10.67 27.79 10.39
N ARG A 161 9.66 27.04 9.93
CA ARG A 161 8.27 27.28 10.31
C ARG A 161 8.04 26.86 11.76
N PRO A 162 7.34 27.67 12.58
CA PRO A 162 6.98 27.25 13.93
C PRO A 162 6.08 25.99 13.88
N GLY A 163 6.20 25.13 14.87
CA GLY A 163 5.44 23.89 14.95
C GLY A 163 5.74 23.07 16.19
N LEU A 164 4.98 21.99 16.37
CA LEU A 164 5.16 21.03 17.45
C LEU A 164 5.97 19.84 16.95
N THR A 165 7.15 19.66 17.53
CA THR A 165 7.98 18.47 17.29
C THR A 165 7.46 17.30 18.13
N LEU A 166 7.37 16.13 17.53
CA LEU A 166 6.88 14.87 18.11
C LEU A 166 7.90 13.76 17.87
N ARG A 167 7.81 12.69 18.66
CA ARG A 167 8.44 11.40 18.34
C ARG A 167 7.35 10.42 17.95
N LEU A 168 7.49 9.80 16.79
CA LEU A 168 6.59 8.79 16.28
C LEU A 168 7.26 7.43 16.39
N ARG A 169 6.57 6.45 16.93
CA ARG A 169 7.01 5.05 17.01
C ARG A 169 6.10 4.18 16.15
N ALA A 170 6.69 3.38 15.28
CA ALA A 170 5.94 2.45 14.45
C ALA A 170 5.44 1.27 15.31
N ALA A 171 4.17 0.86 15.15
CA ALA A 171 3.64 -0.36 15.74
C ALA A 171 3.25 -1.39 14.66
N GLY A 172 3.56 -2.65 14.91
CA GLY A 172 3.22 -3.76 14.02
C GLY A 172 3.84 -3.58 12.63
N MET A 173 2.98 -3.49 11.61
CA MET A 173 3.38 -3.32 10.20
C MET A 173 3.40 -1.85 9.74
N ALA A 174 3.18 -0.88 10.63
CA ALA A 174 3.24 0.53 10.25
C ALA A 174 4.66 0.91 9.78
N SER A 175 4.76 1.69 8.70
CA SER A 175 6.04 2.19 8.21
C SER A 175 6.23 3.66 8.60
N LEU A 176 7.45 4.01 9.01
CA LEU A 176 7.87 5.41 9.17
C LEU A 176 8.82 5.74 8.02
N THR A 177 8.28 6.34 6.99
CA THR A 177 9.06 6.75 5.81
C THR A 177 9.66 8.14 6.05
N GLU A 178 10.96 8.29 5.80
CA GLU A 178 11.66 9.58 5.86
C GLU A 178 11.03 10.57 4.86
N GLU A 179 10.86 11.83 5.28
CA GLU A 179 10.25 12.93 4.51
C GLU A 179 8.76 12.72 4.16
N ALA A 180 8.12 11.65 4.65
CA ALA A 180 6.71 11.42 4.38
C ALA A 180 5.83 12.52 5.01
N PRO A 181 4.78 12.96 4.30
CA PRO A 181 3.92 14.03 4.77
C PRO A 181 3.02 13.55 5.91
N ILE A 182 2.79 14.42 6.88
CA ILE A 182 1.69 14.28 7.84
C ILE A 182 0.49 15.00 7.26
N ILE A 183 -0.55 14.23 6.92
CA ILE A 183 -1.74 14.72 6.22
C ILE A 183 -2.91 14.76 7.19
N TYR A 184 -3.64 15.87 7.21
CA TYR A 184 -4.92 15.98 7.91
C TYR A 184 -6.01 16.37 6.92
N ARG A 185 -7.01 15.50 6.72
CA ARG A 185 -8.13 15.70 5.77
C ARG A 185 -7.68 16.11 4.36
N GLY A 186 -6.60 15.50 3.87
CA GLY A 186 -6.04 15.76 2.53
C GLY A 186 -5.10 16.98 2.43
N ILE A 187 -4.81 17.66 3.55
CA ILE A 187 -3.89 18.80 3.60
C ILE A 187 -2.61 18.38 4.31
N GLU A 188 -1.44 18.66 3.73
CA GLU A 188 -0.14 18.49 4.41
C GLU A 188 -0.04 19.50 5.57
N VAL A 189 0.06 18.98 6.78
CA VAL A 189 0.14 19.78 8.03
C VAL A 189 1.44 19.53 8.79
N GLY A 190 2.29 18.65 8.29
CA GLY A 190 3.53 18.27 8.97
C GLY A 190 4.36 17.33 8.12
N ARG A 191 5.48 16.89 8.68
CA ARG A 191 6.47 16.05 8.01
C ARG A 191 7.18 15.14 8.99
N ILE A 192 7.55 13.95 8.53
CA ILE A 192 8.31 12.96 9.29
C ILE A 192 9.77 13.07 8.89
N GLY A 193 10.65 13.09 9.89
CA GLY A 193 12.09 13.03 9.69
C GLY A 193 12.57 11.61 9.48
N ARG A 194 13.87 11.42 9.55
CA ARG A 194 14.46 10.09 9.43
C ARG A 194 13.96 9.14 10.52
N ALA A 195 13.67 7.91 10.10
CA ALA A 195 13.41 6.80 11.00
C ALA A 195 14.74 6.19 11.47
N GLU A 196 14.84 5.98 12.78
CA GLU A 196 15.98 5.37 13.47
C GLU A 196 15.47 4.17 14.27
N VAL A 197 16.28 3.12 14.33
CA VAL A 197 15.99 1.98 15.20
C VAL A 197 16.31 2.38 16.64
N SER A 198 15.42 2.09 17.58
CA SER A 198 15.64 2.37 19.00
C SER A 198 16.91 1.64 19.51
N PRO A 199 17.62 2.17 20.52
CA PRO A 199 18.91 1.58 20.96
C PRO A 199 18.83 0.12 21.41
N ASP A 200 17.65 -0.34 21.83
CA ASP A 200 17.36 -1.73 22.22
C ASP A 200 16.97 -2.63 21.02
N GLY A 201 16.90 -2.08 19.81
CA GLY A 201 16.55 -2.81 18.58
C GLY A 201 15.08 -3.20 18.46
N SER A 202 14.23 -2.80 19.41
CA SER A 202 12.87 -3.33 19.54
C SER A 202 11.84 -2.56 18.71
N THR A 203 12.11 -1.28 18.39
CA THR A 203 11.15 -0.40 17.73
C THR A 203 11.83 0.52 16.72
N VAL A 204 11.06 1.02 15.75
CA VAL A 204 11.48 2.07 14.83
C VAL A 204 10.83 3.37 15.26
N GLU A 205 11.62 4.41 15.42
CA GLU A 205 11.16 5.73 15.84
C GLU A 205 11.64 6.82 14.89
N ALA A 206 10.80 7.81 14.62
CA ALA A 206 11.16 8.97 13.81
C ALA A 206 10.77 10.26 14.54
N ARG A 207 11.57 11.31 14.39
CA ARG A 207 11.12 12.65 14.75
C ARG A 207 10.09 13.11 13.72
N ALA A 208 9.13 13.91 14.15
CA ALA A 208 8.12 14.50 13.29
C ALA A 208 7.86 15.94 13.70
N ILE A 209 7.41 16.77 12.76
CA ILE A 209 6.97 18.13 13.05
C ILE A 209 5.55 18.32 12.51
N VAL A 210 4.67 18.87 13.33
CA VAL A 210 3.35 19.36 12.92
C VAL A 210 3.40 20.88 12.91
N PHE A 211 3.25 21.50 11.73
CA PHE A 211 3.43 22.93 11.55
C PHE A 211 2.27 23.72 12.19
N ALA A 212 2.56 24.91 12.72
CA ALA A 212 1.53 25.84 13.16
C ALA A 212 0.67 26.31 11.96
N PRO A 213 -0.64 26.53 12.13
CA PRO A 213 -1.42 26.47 13.38
C PRO A 213 -2.02 25.08 13.69
N HIS A 214 -1.64 24.03 12.95
CA HIS A 214 -2.21 22.69 13.05
C HIS A 214 -1.69 21.89 14.25
N ASP A 215 -0.56 22.30 14.79
CA ASP A 215 0.03 21.83 16.05
C ASP A 215 -0.98 21.78 17.20
N ARG A 216 -1.91 22.74 17.26
CA ARG A 216 -2.98 22.83 18.27
C ARG A 216 -4.01 21.70 18.22
N MET A 217 -4.06 20.93 17.14
CA MET A 217 -4.94 19.78 17.01
C MET A 217 -4.38 18.52 17.70
N ILE A 218 -3.10 18.56 18.11
CA ILE A 218 -2.46 17.44 18.76
C ILE A 218 -2.70 17.52 20.28
N SER A 219 -3.21 16.44 20.84
CA SER A 219 -3.45 16.28 22.27
C SER A 219 -3.07 14.87 22.71
N SER A 220 -3.11 14.59 24.02
CA SER A 220 -2.90 13.24 24.55
C SER A 220 -3.91 12.20 24.04
N ALA A 221 -5.03 12.63 23.44
CA ALA A 221 -6.06 11.76 22.85
C ALA A 221 -5.90 11.61 21.32
N THR A 222 -4.89 12.21 20.72
CA THR A 222 -4.61 12.10 19.29
C THR A 222 -3.94 10.76 19.00
N ARG A 223 -4.42 10.05 17.98
CA ARG A 223 -3.81 8.81 17.47
C ARG A 223 -3.37 9.02 16.03
N PHE A 224 -2.21 8.45 15.70
CA PHE A 224 -1.61 8.50 14.37
C PHE A 224 -1.72 7.13 13.71
N TRP A 225 -1.94 7.09 12.40
CA TRP A 225 -1.87 5.85 11.64
C TRP A 225 -1.33 6.07 10.24
N ASP A 226 -0.78 4.98 9.71
CA ASP A 226 -0.27 4.90 8.37
C ASP A 226 -1.42 4.95 7.34
N THR A 227 -1.26 5.80 6.32
CA THR A 227 -2.17 5.91 5.17
C THR A 227 -1.59 5.26 3.92
N SER A 228 -0.40 4.68 4.04
CA SER A 228 0.32 4.00 2.97
C SER A 228 -0.27 2.59 2.80
N GLY A 229 -0.77 2.30 1.60
CA GLY A 229 -1.22 0.95 1.22
C GLY A 229 -2.67 0.86 0.77
N PHE A 230 -3.00 -0.27 0.17
CA PHE A 230 -4.36 -0.64 -0.22
C PHE A 230 -4.94 -1.57 0.85
N ARG A 231 -6.14 -1.28 1.38
CA ARG A 231 -6.84 -2.23 2.24
C ARG A 231 -8.01 -2.86 1.49
N PHE A 232 -7.87 -4.14 1.20
CA PHE A 232 -8.99 -4.98 0.81
C PHE A 232 -9.50 -5.73 2.04
N SER A 233 -10.79 -5.62 2.33
CA SER A 233 -11.46 -6.40 3.37
C SER A 233 -12.67 -7.12 2.79
N LEU A 234 -12.81 -8.40 3.13
CA LEU A 234 -13.96 -9.23 2.74
C LEU A 234 -14.64 -9.73 4.02
N GLY A 235 -15.90 -9.33 4.21
CA GLY A 235 -16.67 -9.73 5.39
C GLY A 235 -18.12 -10.09 5.06
N PRO A 236 -18.93 -10.42 6.08
CA PRO A 236 -20.35 -10.77 5.90
C PRO A 236 -21.17 -9.69 5.18
N GLY A 237 -20.72 -8.43 5.20
CA GLY A 237 -21.32 -7.29 4.50
C GLY A 237 -20.77 -7.03 3.08
N GLY A 238 -19.95 -7.92 2.53
CA GLY A 238 -19.36 -7.81 1.19
C GLY A 238 -17.89 -7.39 1.18
N ALA A 239 -17.38 -7.12 -0.03
CA ALA A 239 -16.02 -6.64 -0.25
C ALA A 239 -15.95 -5.11 -0.11
N ARG A 240 -14.97 -4.61 0.63
CA ARG A 240 -14.65 -3.19 0.77
C ARG A 240 -13.19 -2.97 0.42
N LEU A 241 -12.94 -1.95 -0.40
CA LEU A 241 -11.61 -1.53 -0.82
C LEU A 241 -11.44 -0.06 -0.42
N ASP A 242 -10.56 0.18 0.54
CA ASP A 242 -10.32 1.52 1.09
C ASP A 242 -9.02 2.10 0.53
N PHE A 243 -9.10 3.33 0.02
CA PHE A 243 -7.96 4.14 -0.43
C PHE A 243 -8.10 5.57 0.09
N ASP A 244 -7.14 6.06 0.89
CA ASP A 244 -7.18 7.44 1.40
C ASP A 244 -6.66 8.46 0.37
N SER A 245 -5.61 8.13 -0.40
CA SER A 245 -5.09 8.98 -1.48
C SER A 245 -4.18 8.23 -2.45
N ILE A 246 -4.24 8.56 -3.74
CA ILE A 246 -3.28 8.04 -4.74
C ILE A 246 -1.87 8.59 -4.46
N ALA A 247 -1.75 9.81 -3.93
CA ALA A 247 -0.45 10.40 -3.61
C ALA A 247 0.24 9.71 -2.42
N SER A 248 -0.52 9.25 -1.41
CA SER A 248 0.03 8.48 -0.28
C SER A 248 0.44 7.06 -0.68
N LEU A 249 -0.02 6.56 -1.83
CA LEU A 249 0.37 5.25 -2.36
C LEU A 249 1.83 5.21 -2.82
N VAL A 250 2.37 6.36 -3.27
CA VAL A 250 3.73 6.49 -3.82
C VAL A 250 4.70 7.08 -2.79
N SER A 251 4.27 8.11 -2.07
CA SER A 251 5.12 8.85 -1.12
C SER A 251 5.05 8.31 0.31
N GLY A 252 4.09 7.42 0.59
CA GLY A 252 3.63 7.13 1.94
C GLY A 252 2.92 8.32 2.59
N GLY A 253 2.50 8.16 3.84
CA GLY A 253 1.98 9.28 4.63
C GLY A 253 1.38 8.85 5.95
N ILE A 254 1.42 9.73 6.93
CA ILE A 254 0.78 9.51 8.23
C ILE A 254 -0.38 10.48 8.38
N THR A 255 -1.50 10.02 8.91
CA THR A 255 -2.59 10.90 9.33
C THR A 255 -2.86 10.75 10.81
N PHE A 256 -3.67 11.65 11.36
CA PHE A 256 -4.05 11.61 12.76
C PHE A 256 -5.49 12.08 12.97
N ARG A 257 -6.06 11.61 14.09
CA ARG A 257 -7.36 12.09 14.58
C ARG A 257 -7.42 11.99 16.08
N THR A 258 -8.12 12.95 16.68
CA THR A 258 -8.54 12.89 18.07
C THR A 258 -9.79 12.03 18.14
N VAL A 259 -9.64 10.84 18.71
CA VAL A 259 -10.60 9.74 18.66
C VAL A 259 -11.60 9.74 19.83
N VAL A 260 -11.26 10.44 20.93
CA VAL A 260 -12.14 10.73 22.06
C VAL A 260 -12.16 12.22 22.35
N SER A 261 -13.30 12.72 22.81
CA SER A 261 -13.40 14.12 23.25
C SER A 261 -12.68 14.28 24.59
N GLY A 262 -11.84 15.31 24.69
CA GLY A 262 -10.97 15.52 25.84
C GLY A 262 -9.53 15.05 25.57
N GLY A 263 -8.57 15.67 26.26
CA GLY A 263 -7.14 15.45 26.04
C GLY A 263 -6.36 16.66 26.53
N ALA A 264 -5.19 16.42 27.11
CA ALA A 264 -4.30 17.50 27.53
C ALA A 264 -3.46 17.97 26.34
N PRO A 265 -3.13 19.28 26.25
CA PRO A 265 -2.08 19.76 25.36
C PRO A 265 -0.79 18.97 25.62
N VAL A 266 -0.09 18.60 24.55
CA VAL A 266 1.18 17.88 24.64
C VAL A 266 2.36 18.83 24.52
N SER A 267 3.45 18.52 25.23
CA SER A 267 4.72 19.22 25.09
C SER A 267 5.48 18.77 23.86
N ALA A 268 6.50 19.54 23.46
CA ALA A 268 7.45 19.13 22.45
C ALA A 268 8.09 17.77 22.79
N ASN A 269 8.41 17.01 21.76
CA ASN A 269 8.99 15.66 21.80
C ASN A 269 8.12 14.59 22.48
N ALA A 270 6.82 14.83 22.63
CA ALA A 270 5.89 13.80 23.07
C ALA A 270 5.92 12.58 22.13
N LEU A 271 5.92 11.38 22.72
CA LEU A 271 5.96 10.11 22.00
C LEU A 271 4.54 9.66 21.63
N PHE A 272 4.32 9.38 20.35
CA PHE A 272 3.07 8.82 19.83
C PHE A 272 3.34 7.53 19.06
N THR A 273 2.39 6.60 19.14
CA THR A 273 2.41 5.39 18.33
C THR A 273 1.68 5.61 17.01
N VAL A 274 2.30 5.17 15.92
CA VAL A 274 1.73 5.13 14.58
C VAL A 274 1.22 3.72 14.34
N TYR A 275 -0.09 3.59 14.21
CA TYR A 275 -0.76 2.32 13.97
C TYR A 275 -0.75 1.98 12.48
N PRO A 276 -0.88 0.69 12.11
CA PRO A 276 -0.99 0.30 10.71
C PRO A 276 -2.21 0.90 10.00
N ASP A 277 -3.27 1.21 10.76
CA ASP A 277 -4.50 1.79 10.21
C ASP A 277 -5.42 2.47 11.24
N GLU A 278 -6.48 3.14 10.73
CA GLU A 278 -7.51 3.78 11.56
C GLU A 278 -8.21 2.79 12.49
N ALA A 279 -8.45 1.54 12.07
CA ALA A 279 -9.17 0.57 12.90
C ALA A 279 -8.32 0.17 14.12
N ALA A 280 -7.04 -0.11 13.93
CA ALA A 280 -6.06 -0.34 14.99
C ALA A 280 -5.88 0.90 15.89
N ALA A 281 -5.79 2.09 15.30
CA ALA A 281 -5.71 3.33 16.05
C ALA A 281 -6.95 3.56 16.93
N ARG A 282 -8.15 3.27 16.43
CA ARG A 282 -9.40 3.38 17.22
C ARG A 282 -9.52 2.28 18.25
N ALA A 283 -9.13 1.05 17.93
CA ALA A 283 -9.10 -0.06 18.87
C ALA A 283 -8.20 0.26 20.07
N SER A 284 -7.08 0.97 19.86
CA SER A 284 -6.15 1.38 20.93
C SER A 284 -6.72 2.36 21.98
N VAL A 285 -7.92 2.90 21.73
CA VAL A 285 -8.63 3.81 22.65
C VAL A 285 -9.48 3.03 23.64
N PHE A 286 -10.13 1.97 23.17
CA PHE A 286 -11.04 1.14 23.94
C PHE A 286 -10.36 -0.12 24.48
N GLY A 287 -9.32 -0.57 23.79
CA GLY A 287 -8.33 -1.51 24.27
C GLY A 287 -7.11 -0.72 24.69
N ALA A 288 -6.96 -0.50 25.98
CA ALA A 288 -5.62 -0.37 26.52
C ALA A 288 -4.89 -1.68 26.20
N GLU A 289 -4.23 -1.78 25.05
CA GLU A 289 -3.17 -2.78 24.79
C GLU A 289 -1.97 -2.58 25.74
N THR A 290 -2.08 -1.65 26.68
CA THR A 290 -1.17 -1.40 27.81
C THR A 290 -1.70 -1.96 29.13
N GLY A 291 -2.88 -2.59 29.16
CA GLY A 291 -3.31 -3.39 30.30
C GLY A 291 -2.60 -4.74 30.28
N GLU A 292 -2.12 -5.20 31.44
CA GLU A 292 -1.55 -6.54 31.57
C GLU A 292 -2.57 -7.58 31.08
N THR A 293 -2.17 -8.42 30.12
CA THR A 293 -3.01 -9.50 29.60
C THR A 293 -2.81 -10.74 30.44
N LEU A 294 -3.91 -11.48 30.67
CA LEU A 294 -3.82 -12.82 31.23
C LEU A 294 -3.49 -13.79 30.10
N VAL A 295 -2.33 -14.43 30.17
CA VAL A 295 -1.92 -15.44 29.20
C VAL A 295 -2.29 -16.83 29.73
N LEU A 296 -3.01 -17.61 28.92
CA LEU A 296 -3.44 -18.97 29.23
C LEU A 296 -3.05 -19.92 28.09
N THR A 297 -2.95 -21.21 28.39
CA THR A 297 -2.79 -22.26 27.38
C THR A 297 -4.03 -23.14 27.35
N ALA A 298 -4.58 -23.39 26.17
CA ALA A 298 -5.64 -24.38 25.94
C ALA A 298 -5.12 -25.52 25.08
N ILE A 299 -5.20 -26.76 25.56
CA ILE A 299 -4.73 -27.95 24.85
C ILE A 299 -5.94 -28.72 24.33
N PHE A 300 -6.11 -28.74 23.01
CA PHE A 300 -7.23 -29.42 22.35
C PHE A 300 -6.85 -30.86 21.98
N GLU A 301 -7.76 -31.80 22.20
CA GLU A 301 -7.56 -33.21 21.82
C GLU A 301 -7.51 -33.40 20.30
N GLU A 302 -8.23 -32.55 19.58
CA GLU A 302 -8.30 -32.56 18.12
C GLU A 302 -7.31 -31.55 17.54
N ASN A 303 -6.53 -31.99 16.55
CA ASN A 303 -5.67 -31.11 15.76
C ASN A 303 -6.40 -30.73 14.47
N VAL A 304 -7.28 -29.73 14.58
CA VAL A 304 -8.12 -29.29 13.46
C VAL A 304 -7.47 -28.08 12.78
N GLY A 305 -7.28 -28.17 11.47
CA GLY A 305 -6.87 -27.04 10.64
C GLY A 305 -7.97 -25.95 10.61
N GLY A 306 -7.55 -24.68 10.66
CA GLY A 306 -8.46 -23.53 10.55
C GLY A 306 -8.38 -22.56 11.73
N LEU A 307 -7.74 -22.95 12.84
CA LEU A 307 -7.37 -21.99 13.88
C LEU A 307 -6.08 -21.26 13.47
N ALA A 308 -6.08 -19.94 13.55
CA ALA A 308 -4.95 -19.09 13.19
C ALA A 308 -4.50 -18.22 14.37
N VAL A 309 -3.28 -17.70 14.30
CA VAL A 309 -2.85 -16.59 15.17
C VAL A 309 -3.79 -15.41 14.93
N ASP A 310 -4.11 -14.67 16.00
CA ASP A 310 -5.11 -13.60 16.06
C ASP A 310 -6.58 -14.03 15.96
N ALA A 311 -6.85 -15.34 15.89
CA ALA A 311 -8.22 -15.85 16.02
C ALA A 311 -8.86 -15.35 17.33
N PRO A 312 -10.14 -14.93 17.30
CA PRO A 312 -10.80 -14.36 18.46
C PRO A 312 -10.99 -15.41 19.56
N VAL A 313 -10.92 -14.96 20.81
CA VAL A 313 -11.37 -15.72 21.98
C VAL A 313 -12.63 -15.07 22.50
N ASP A 314 -13.74 -15.82 22.47
CA ASP A 314 -15.06 -15.33 22.88
C ASP A 314 -15.50 -15.95 24.20
N LEU A 315 -16.20 -15.18 25.03
CA LEU A 315 -16.91 -15.64 26.23
C LEU A 315 -18.34 -15.09 26.18
N GLY A 316 -19.33 -15.97 26.16
CA GLY A 316 -20.75 -15.54 26.07
C GLY A 316 -21.07 -14.71 24.82
N GLY A 317 -20.36 -14.94 23.72
CA GLY A 317 -20.52 -14.19 22.46
C GLY A 317 -19.80 -12.83 22.42
N LEU A 318 -19.12 -12.43 23.50
CA LEU A 318 -18.28 -11.24 23.54
C LEU A 318 -16.82 -11.62 23.32
N ARG A 319 -16.11 -10.87 22.47
CA ARG A 319 -14.67 -11.08 22.27
C ARG A 319 -13.91 -10.57 23.49
N VAL A 320 -13.29 -11.50 24.22
CA VAL A 320 -12.52 -11.22 25.44
C VAL A 320 -11.01 -11.36 25.25
N GLY A 321 -10.57 -11.86 24.11
CA GLY A 321 -9.15 -12.04 23.82
C GLY A 321 -8.83 -12.44 22.38
N ARG A 322 -7.62 -12.94 22.21
CA ARG A 322 -7.11 -13.49 20.94
C ARG A 322 -6.11 -14.62 21.17
N VAL A 323 -5.94 -15.46 20.16
CA VAL A 323 -4.87 -16.46 20.09
C VAL A 323 -3.57 -15.76 19.72
N THR A 324 -2.52 -15.89 20.54
CA THR A 324 -1.20 -15.28 20.29
C THR A 324 -0.18 -16.25 19.72
N ALA A 325 -0.34 -17.55 19.98
CA ALA A 325 0.54 -18.58 19.45
C ALA A 325 -0.20 -19.92 19.33
N LEU A 326 0.26 -20.75 18.39
CA LEU A 326 -0.19 -22.12 18.17
C LEU A 326 1.04 -23.03 18.15
N THR A 327 1.04 -24.06 18.98
CA THR A 327 2.11 -25.05 19.04
C THR A 327 1.54 -26.46 19.04
N GLY A 328 2.33 -27.43 18.57
CA GLY A 328 2.02 -28.84 18.73
C GLY A 328 2.73 -29.37 19.97
N ILE A 329 2.00 -30.04 20.86
CA ILE A 329 2.58 -30.69 22.03
C ILE A 329 2.33 -32.20 22.00
N VAL A 330 3.28 -32.97 22.53
CA VAL A 330 3.15 -34.41 22.74
C VAL A 330 3.35 -34.64 24.23
N ASP A 331 2.33 -35.16 24.91
CA ASP A 331 2.34 -35.39 26.35
C ASP A 331 1.66 -36.74 26.66
N ALA A 332 2.48 -37.80 26.58
CA ALA A 332 2.02 -39.17 26.75
C ALA A 332 1.61 -39.49 28.20
N GLU A 333 2.19 -38.80 29.17
CA GLU A 333 1.86 -38.98 30.58
C GLU A 333 0.48 -38.41 30.90
N ARG A 334 0.16 -37.23 30.34
CA ARG A 334 -1.14 -36.56 30.54
C ARG A 334 -2.27 -37.24 29.78
N PHE A 335 -2.03 -37.63 28.53
CA PHE A 335 -3.10 -38.07 27.63
C PHE A 335 -3.11 -39.58 27.33
N GLY A 336 -2.10 -40.33 27.79
CA GLY A 336 -2.02 -41.78 27.60
C GLY A 336 -1.69 -42.23 26.17
N ASP A 337 -1.29 -41.30 25.29
CA ASP A 337 -0.87 -41.58 23.91
C ASP A 337 0.18 -40.55 23.41
N ASP A 338 0.92 -40.92 22.36
CA ASP A 338 1.95 -40.07 21.74
C ASP A 338 1.41 -39.15 20.62
N ARG A 339 0.10 -38.87 20.61
CA ARG A 339 -0.49 -38.02 19.55
C ARG A 339 -0.16 -36.55 19.77
N VAL A 340 0.19 -35.87 18.68
CA VAL A 340 0.37 -34.42 18.67
C VAL A 340 -0.99 -33.74 18.87
N ARG A 341 -1.09 -32.93 19.92
CA ARG A 341 -2.25 -32.11 20.25
C ARG A 341 -1.97 -30.64 20.00
N LEU A 342 -3.02 -29.91 19.66
CA LEU A 342 -2.94 -28.47 19.42
C LEU A 342 -2.95 -27.72 20.76
N ALA A 343 -1.88 -26.99 21.06
CA ALA A 343 -1.81 -26.07 22.18
C ALA A 343 -1.95 -24.63 21.66
N ALA A 344 -3.01 -23.94 22.05
CA ALA A 344 -3.23 -22.54 21.73
C ALA A 344 -2.89 -21.67 22.94
N THR A 345 -2.02 -20.67 22.74
CA THR A 345 -1.77 -19.62 23.73
C THR A 345 -2.79 -18.52 23.54
N LEU A 346 -3.54 -18.22 24.59
CA LEU A 346 -4.64 -17.27 24.62
C LEU A 346 -4.21 -16.03 25.41
N ALA A 347 -4.34 -14.84 24.84
CA ALA A 347 -4.22 -13.59 25.57
C ALA A 347 -5.63 -13.03 25.85
N ILE A 348 -6.03 -13.08 27.12
CA ILE A 348 -7.30 -12.57 27.61
C ILE A 348 -7.11 -11.18 28.19
N GLN A 349 -8.04 -10.28 27.90
CA GLN A 349 -8.04 -8.91 28.41
C GLN A 349 -8.96 -8.82 29.63
N PRO A 350 -8.44 -8.60 30.85
CA PRO A 350 -9.26 -8.52 32.06
C PRO A 350 -10.41 -7.50 31.96
N GLY A 351 -10.16 -6.32 31.37
CA GLY A 351 -11.17 -5.28 31.19
C GLY A 351 -12.34 -5.68 30.27
N GLN A 352 -12.19 -6.72 29.44
CA GLN A 352 -13.29 -7.23 28.60
C GLN A 352 -14.14 -8.29 29.31
N LEU A 353 -13.72 -8.77 30.48
CA LEU A 353 -14.47 -9.74 31.28
C LEU A 353 -15.59 -9.09 32.13
N GLY A 354 -15.74 -7.76 32.07
CA GLY A 354 -16.72 -7.03 32.88
C GLY A 354 -16.36 -6.94 34.36
N LEU A 355 -15.08 -7.15 34.69
CA LEU A 355 -14.52 -6.95 36.03
C LEU A 355 -14.39 -5.45 36.34
N GLU A 356 -14.29 -5.08 37.62
CA GLU A 356 -14.15 -3.67 38.04
C GLU A 356 -12.96 -2.98 37.33
N ASP A 357 -13.11 -1.67 37.06
CA ASP A 357 -12.09 -0.87 36.36
C ASP A 357 -10.73 -0.98 37.07
N GLY A 358 -9.72 -1.49 36.36
CA GLY A 358 -8.37 -1.71 36.89
C GLY A 358 -8.08 -3.14 37.38
N ALA A 359 -8.99 -4.10 37.17
CA ALA A 359 -8.73 -5.50 37.44
C ALA A 359 -7.54 -6.02 36.60
N GLY A 360 -6.50 -6.53 37.27
CA GLY A 360 -5.31 -7.09 36.64
C GLY A 360 -5.45 -8.58 36.25
N PRO A 361 -4.38 -9.20 35.74
CA PRO A 361 -4.36 -10.60 35.29
C PRO A 361 -4.72 -11.58 36.41
N GLU A 362 -4.28 -11.31 37.65
CA GLU A 362 -4.57 -12.14 38.82
C GLU A 362 -6.08 -12.22 39.11
N ALA A 363 -6.79 -11.09 39.03
CA ALA A 363 -8.24 -11.04 39.22
C ALA A 363 -8.98 -11.78 38.10
N ALA A 364 -8.51 -11.64 36.85
CA ALA A 364 -9.03 -12.38 35.72
C ALA A 364 -8.80 -13.90 35.85
N LEU A 365 -7.63 -14.31 36.36
CA LEU A 365 -7.30 -15.72 36.59
C LEU A 365 -8.22 -16.33 37.65
N ALA A 366 -8.39 -15.65 38.79
CA ALA A 366 -9.29 -16.09 39.86
C ALA A 366 -10.75 -16.17 39.39
N TYR A 367 -11.19 -15.20 38.56
CA TYR A 367 -12.50 -15.26 37.93
C TYR A 367 -12.65 -16.50 37.05
N LEU A 368 -11.73 -16.74 36.12
CA LEU A 368 -11.79 -17.91 35.23
C LEU A 368 -11.66 -19.23 35.98
N GLU A 369 -10.86 -19.31 37.04
CA GLU A 369 -10.76 -20.48 37.90
C GLU A 369 -12.12 -20.83 38.52
N SER A 370 -12.84 -19.84 39.06
CA SER A 370 -14.18 -20.04 39.62
C SER A 370 -15.18 -20.52 38.55
N ARG A 371 -15.12 -19.97 37.34
CA ARG A 371 -15.99 -20.38 36.22
C ARG A 371 -15.65 -21.77 35.71
N VAL A 372 -14.37 -22.16 35.71
CA VAL A 372 -13.93 -23.51 35.34
C VAL A 372 -14.49 -24.55 36.31
N ALA A 373 -14.52 -24.22 37.61
CA ALA A 373 -15.16 -25.06 38.62
C ALA A 373 -16.67 -25.23 38.40
N GLU A 374 -17.33 -24.22 37.80
CA GLU A 374 -18.74 -24.26 37.40
C GLU A 374 -18.99 -24.90 36.02
N GLY A 375 -17.93 -25.33 35.32
CA GLY A 375 -18.03 -26.05 34.05
C GLY A 375 -17.57 -25.28 32.81
N LEU A 376 -16.90 -24.12 32.96
CA LEU A 376 -16.30 -23.39 31.84
C LEU A 376 -15.17 -24.21 31.19
N ARG A 377 -15.20 -24.35 29.88
CA ARG A 377 -14.19 -25.03 29.06
C ARG A 377 -13.86 -24.19 27.83
N ALA A 378 -12.62 -24.29 27.36
CA ALA A 378 -12.25 -23.75 26.05
C ALA A 378 -12.62 -24.76 24.94
N ARG A 379 -13.28 -24.31 23.89
CA ARG A 379 -13.77 -25.14 22.79
C ARG A 379 -13.45 -24.51 21.44
N LEU A 380 -13.07 -25.32 20.45
CA LEU A 380 -12.94 -24.85 19.07
C LEU A 380 -14.30 -24.80 18.40
N VAL A 381 -14.62 -23.67 17.78
CA VAL A 381 -15.89 -23.44 17.09
C VAL A 381 -15.63 -22.77 15.74
N THR A 382 -16.46 -23.05 14.74
CA THR A 382 -16.35 -22.40 13.43
C THR A 382 -16.63 -20.90 13.53
N ALA A 383 -15.65 -20.07 13.15
CA ALA A 383 -15.79 -18.62 13.07
C ALA A 383 -16.45 -18.17 11.77
N SER A 384 -16.13 -18.86 10.66
CA SER A 384 -16.66 -18.55 9.32
C SER A 384 -16.81 -19.82 8.51
N LEU A 385 -18.03 -20.11 8.07
CA LEU A 385 -18.33 -21.23 7.17
C LEU A 385 -17.75 -21.05 5.76
N LEU A 386 -17.47 -19.79 5.37
CA LEU A 386 -16.97 -19.48 4.03
C LEU A 386 -15.47 -19.69 3.90
N THR A 387 -14.71 -19.39 4.96
CA THR A 387 -13.25 -19.44 4.96
C THR A 387 -12.70 -20.64 5.73
N GLY A 388 -13.57 -21.43 6.39
CA GLY A 388 -13.16 -22.53 7.26
C GLY A 388 -12.41 -22.09 8.53
N GLY A 389 -12.41 -20.79 8.84
CA GLY A 389 -11.71 -20.25 10.00
C GLY A 389 -12.36 -20.70 11.31
N LEU A 390 -11.53 -21.00 12.31
CA LEU A 390 -11.95 -21.38 13.67
C LEU A 390 -11.68 -20.23 14.65
N LYS A 391 -12.40 -20.27 15.77
CA LYS A 391 -12.20 -19.42 16.95
C LYS A 391 -12.18 -20.28 18.21
N VAL A 392 -11.68 -19.71 19.30
CA VAL A 392 -11.76 -20.33 20.63
C VAL A 392 -12.96 -19.72 21.36
N GLU A 393 -13.88 -20.55 21.82
CA GLU A 393 -15.02 -20.14 22.64
C GLU A 393 -14.84 -20.68 24.07
N LEU A 394 -14.90 -19.79 25.05
CA LEU A 394 -15.01 -20.13 26.46
C LEU A 394 -16.49 -20.35 26.77
N VAL A 395 -16.88 -21.61 26.93
CA VAL A 395 -18.27 -22.02 27.06
C VAL A 395 -18.49 -22.85 28.32
N GLU A 396 -19.63 -22.66 28.98
CA GLU A 396 -20.07 -23.53 30.06
C GLU A 396 -20.70 -24.81 29.49
N VAL A 397 -20.07 -25.94 29.78
CA VAL A 397 -20.56 -27.25 29.34
C VAL A 397 -21.45 -27.82 30.42
N ALA A 398 -22.73 -28.04 30.08
CA ALA A 398 -23.69 -28.66 30.98
C ALA A 398 -23.23 -30.08 31.38
N ASN A 399 -23.19 -30.36 32.68
CA ASN A 399 -22.72 -31.64 33.25
C ASN A 399 -21.27 -32.00 32.86
N ALA A 400 -20.38 -31.01 32.71
CA ALA A 400 -18.97 -31.25 32.48
C ALA A 400 -18.34 -32.12 33.59
N ALA A 401 -17.42 -33.00 33.21
CA ALA A 401 -16.59 -33.71 34.19
C ALA A 401 -15.81 -32.69 35.05
N PRO A 402 -15.64 -32.91 36.37
CA PRO A 402 -14.88 -32.02 37.22
C PRO A 402 -13.47 -31.81 36.65
N ALA A 403 -13.10 -30.54 36.44
CA ALA A 403 -11.77 -30.16 35.99
C ALA A 403 -11.37 -28.85 36.69
N THR A 404 -10.08 -28.65 36.85
CA THR A 404 -9.50 -27.46 37.49
C THR A 404 -8.62 -26.73 36.48
N LEU A 405 -8.53 -25.41 36.62
CA LEU A 405 -7.55 -24.61 35.90
C LEU A 405 -6.17 -24.85 36.55
N GLU A 406 -5.19 -25.31 35.77
CA GLU A 406 -3.84 -25.57 36.29
C GLU A 406 -3.09 -24.24 36.39
N THR A 407 -3.18 -23.56 37.53
CA THR A 407 -2.62 -22.21 37.75
C THR A 407 -1.09 -22.19 37.75
N ASP A 408 -0.46 -23.27 38.19
CA ASP A 408 0.99 -23.36 38.39
C ASP A 408 1.75 -23.96 37.19
N ALA A 409 1.05 -24.18 36.07
CA ALA A 409 1.64 -24.74 34.87
C ALA A 409 2.62 -23.75 34.20
N VAL A 410 3.75 -24.27 33.69
CA VAL A 410 4.81 -23.50 33.02
C VAL A 410 4.74 -23.78 31.51
N PRO A 411 4.83 -22.76 30.63
CA PRO A 411 5.08 -21.34 30.91
C PRO A 411 3.83 -20.53 31.32
N ASN A 412 2.63 -21.02 31.05
CA ASN A 412 1.38 -20.33 31.36
C ASN A 412 0.34 -21.28 31.98
N PRO A 413 -0.61 -20.78 32.79
CA PRO A 413 -1.72 -21.57 33.31
C PRO A 413 -2.52 -22.30 32.22
N VAL A 414 -2.95 -23.53 32.48
CA VAL A 414 -3.69 -24.35 31.51
C VAL A 414 -5.18 -24.35 31.82
N ILE A 415 -5.99 -23.90 30.85
CA ILE A 415 -7.45 -23.96 30.92
C ILE A 415 -7.97 -25.29 30.35
N PRO A 416 -8.91 -25.98 31.01
CA PRO A 416 -9.46 -27.22 30.49
C PRO A 416 -10.28 -27.00 29.21
N THR A 417 -10.20 -27.98 28.30
CA THR A 417 -10.87 -27.93 27.00
C THR A 417 -12.07 -28.86 26.92
N ALA A 418 -12.91 -28.64 25.91
CA ALA A 418 -14.03 -29.50 25.53
C ALA A 418 -13.88 -29.96 24.06
N PRO A 419 -14.58 -31.04 23.65
CA PRO A 419 -14.61 -31.48 22.26
C PRO A 419 -15.02 -30.35 21.31
N ALA A 420 -14.44 -30.32 20.11
CA ALA A 420 -14.71 -29.25 19.17
C ALA A 420 -16.18 -29.28 18.69
N ASP A 421 -16.75 -28.10 18.43
CA ASP A 421 -18.10 -27.93 17.89
C ASP A 421 -17.99 -27.24 16.53
N ILE A 422 -17.58 -28.03 15.54
CA ILE A 422 -17.34 -27.59 14.17
C ILE A 422 -18.51 -28.05 13.33
N ALA A 423 -19.12 -27.15 12.56
CA ALA A 423 -20.17 -27.52 11.63
C ALA A 423 -19.60 -28.41 10.51
N ASP A 424 -19.98 -29.69 10.49
CA ASP A 424 -19.56 -30.63 9.45
C ASP A 424 -20.41 -30.44 8.17
N VAL A 425 -19.89 -29.61 7.27
CA VAL A 425 -20.51 -29.38 5.95
C VAL A 425 -20.42 -30.63 5.08
N ALA A 426 -19.38 -31.47 5.26
CA ALA A 426 -19.14 -32.65 4.44
C ALA A 426 -20.18 -33.75 4.73
N ALA A 427 -20.49 -34.03 6.01
CA ALA A 427 -21.53 -34.98 6.38
C ALA A 427 -22.92 -34.58 5.84
N THR A 428 -23.18 -33.26 5.77
CA THR A 428 -24.44 -32.72 5.26
C THR A 428 -24.52 -32.88 3.72
N ALA A 429 -23.41 -32.68 3.01
CA ALA A 429 -23.30 -32.86 1.56
C ALA A 429 -23.35 -34.33 1.14
N GLU A 430 -22.70 -35.25 1.85
CA GLU A 430 -22.81 -36.70 1.63
C GLU A 430 -24.24 -37.19 1.80
N GLY A 431 -24.96 -36.68 2.81
CA GLY A 431 -26.37 -37.00 3.03
C GLY A 431 -27.28 -36.53 1.90
N LEU A 432 -26.91 -35.48 1.16
CA LEU A 432 -27.62 -35.02 -0.04
C LEU A 432 -27.22 -35.86 -1.26
N TYR A 433 -25.92 -36.11 -1.45
CA TYR A 433 -25.38 -36.94 -2.53
C TYR A 433 -25.95 -38.36 -2.52
N ASN A 434 -26.00 -38.99 -1.34
CA ASN A 434 -26.59 -40.33 -1.17
C ASN A 434 -28.10 -40.35 -1.46
N ARG A 435 -28.83 -39.26 -1.15
CA ARG A 435 -30.25 -39.14 -1.50
C ARG A 435 -30.47 -38.96 -3.00
N ILE A 436 -29.59 -38.22 -3.68
CA ILE A 436 -29.62 -38.04 -5.13
C ILE A 436 -29.32 -39.37 -5.84
N ASN A 437 -28.30 -40.10 -5.39
CA ASN A 437 -27.96 -41.42 -5.94
C ASN A 437 -29.03 -42.49 -5.68
N ALA A 438 -29.83 -42.33 -4.63
CA ALA A 438 -30.93 -43.24 -4.31
C ALA A 438 -32.24 -42.90 -5.04
N LEU A 439 -32.25 -41.90 -5.94
CA LEU A 439 -33.42 -41.60 -6.75
C LEU A 439 -33.68 -42.76 -7.74
N PRO A 440 -34.89 -43.33 -7.79
CA PRO A 440 -35.21 -44.45 -8.67
C PRO A 440 -35.43 -43.98 -10.12
N ILE A 441 -34.36 -43.49 -10.76
CA ILE A 441 -34.39 -42.95 -12.12
C ILE A 441 -34.82 -44.03 -13.13
N GLU A 442 -34.45 -45.29 -12.88
CA GLU A 442 -34.86 -46.43 -13.71
C GLU A 442 -36.37 -46.62 -13.72
N GLN A 443 -37.04 -46.51 -12.57
CA GLN A 443 -38.50 -46.68 -12.48
C GLN A 443 -39.26 -45.56 -13.19
N VAL A 444 -38.71 -44.33 -13.15
CA VAL A 444 -39.26 -43.18 -13.88
C VAL A 444 -39.11 -43.39 -15.38
N MET A 445 -37.97 -43.91 -15.84
CA MET A 445 -37.73 -44.19 -17.25
C MET A 445 -38.59 -45.35 -17.78
N ASP A 446 -38.75 -46.42 -17.00
CA ASP A 446 -39.64 -47.53 -17.35
C ASP A 446 -41.09 -47.08 -17.45
N SER A 447 -41.53 -46.21 -16.56
CA SER A 447 -42.88 -45.62 -16.59
C SER A 447 -43.09 -44.72 -17.81
N ALA A 448 -42.08 -43.94 -18.20
CA ALA A 448 -42.11 -43.09 -19.38
C ALA A 448 -42.14 -43.90 -20.69
N ILE A 449 -41.33 -44.96 -20.78
CA ILE A 449 -41.32 -45.89 -21.93
C ILE A 449 -42.69 -46.59 -22.04
N ALA A 450 -43.25 -47.07 -20.93
CA ALA A 450 -44.57 -47.71 -20.91
C ALA A 450 -45.70 -46.76 -21.37
N ALA A 451 -45.62 -45.47 -21.01
CA ALA A 451 -46.56 -44.46 -21.47
C ALA A 451 -46.46 -44.22 -22.99
N LEU A 452 -45.24 -44.13 -23.53
CA LEU A 452 -45.00 -43.97 -24.96
C LEU A 452 -45.46 -45.20 -25.76
N ASP A 453 -45.25 -46.41 -25.25
CA ASP A 453 -45.76 -47.66 -25.85
C ASP A 453 -47.29 -47.74 -25.86
N ASN A 454 -47.96 -47.18 -24.84
CA ASN A 454 -49.41 -47.08 -24.81
C ASN A 454 -49.96 -46.09 -25.85
N VAL A 455 -49.27 -44.97 -26.06
CA VAL A 455 -49.65 -43.97 -27.07
C VAL A 455 -49.37 -44.49 -28.49
N ALA A 456 -48.25 -45.18 -28.71
CA ALA A 456 -47.92 -45.79 -30.00
C ALA A 456 -48.92 -46.90 -30.40
N ARG A 457 -49.52 -47.59 -29.43
CA ARG A 457 -50.59 -48.58 -29.68
C ARG A 457 -51.93 -47.94 -30.05
N LEU A 458 -52.23 -46.73 -29.58
CA LEU A 458 -53.47 -46.03 -29.91
C LEU A 458 -53.49 -45.53 -31.38
N THR A 459 -52.35 -45.13 -31.92
CA THR A 459 -52.20 -44.62 -33.29
C THR A 459 -52.19 -45.71 -34.38
N GLY A 460 -52.13 -46.99 -34.00
CA GLY A 460 -52.10 -48.14 -34.92
C GLY A 460 -53.44 -48.87 -35.14
N SER A 461 -54.52 -48.46 -34.46
CA SER A 461 -55.81 -49.16 -34.56
C SER A 461 -56.62 -48.73 -35.79
N GLU A 462 -57.17 -49.71 -36.52
CA GLU A 462 -58.01 -49.50 -37.72
C GLU A 462 -59.38 -48.85 -37.41
N ASP A 463 -59.72 -48.62 -36.15
CA ASP A 463 -61.03 -48.08 -35.71
C ASP A 463 -61.21 -46.56 -35.97
N ILE A 464 -60.15 -45.82 -36.31
CA ILE A 464 -60.23 -44.37 -36.59
C ILE A 464 -60.61 -44.05 -38.06
N ARG A 465 -60.66 -45.05 -38.96
CA ARG A 465 -60.95 -44.81 -40.40
C ARG A 465 -62.41 -44.89 -40.82
N ALA A 466 -63.37 -45.02 -39.89
CA ALA A 466 -64.79 -45.17 -40.26
C ALA A 466 -65.75 -44.37 -39.38
N VAL A 467 -65.74 -43.03 -39.45
CA VAL A 467 -66.96 -42.22 -39.21
C VAL A 467 -66.99 -40.99 -40.13
N PRO A 468 -67.88 -40.96 -41.14
CA PRO A 468 -68.24 -39.75 -41.85
C PRO A 468 -69.49 -39.09 -41.24
N GLY A 469 -69.46 -37.76 -41.09
CA GLY A 469 -70.64 -36.93 -41.32
C GLY A 469 -71.42 -36.35 -40.14
N GLU A 470 -70.78 -35.59 -39.24
CA GLU A 470 -71.50 -34.67 -38.33
C GLU A 470 -70.86 -33.27 -38.22
N VAL A 471 -70.28 -32.76 -39.32
CA VAL A 471 -69.70 -31.40 -39.41
C VAL A 471 -70.76 -30.32 -39.72
N ARG A 472 -72.06 -30.60 -39.60
CA ARG A 472 -73.12 -29.60 -39.88
C ARG A 472 -74.06 -29.27 -38.71
N ALA A 473 -73.85 -29.84 -37.53
CA ALA A 473 -74.56 -29.42 -36.31
C ALA A 473 -73.83 -28.30 -35.53
N LEU A 474 -72.52 -28.15 -35.72
CA LEU A 474 -71.68 -27.17 -35.00
C LEU A 474 -71.86 -25.71 -35.44
N LEU A 475 -72.67 -25.43 -36.48
CA LEU A 475 -73.01 -24.07 -36.89
C LEU A 475 -74.34 -23.56 -36.28
N GLY A 476 -74.99 -24.35 -35.42
CA GLY A 476 -76.21 -23.97 -34.69
C GLY A 476 -75.97 -23.46 -33.26
N GLU A 477 -74.79 -23.71 -32.69
CA GLU A 477 -74.51 -23.48 -31.26
C GLU A 477 -73.77 -22.16 -30.97
N ALA A 478 -73.73 -21.25 -31.94
CA ALA A 478 -73.24 -19.88 -31.79
C ALA A 478 -74.28 -18.89 -31.19
N ARG A 479 -75.38 -19.39 -30.62
CA ARG A 479 -76.38 -18.59 -29.87
C ARG A 479 -76.58 -19.00 -28.41
N GLY A 480 -75.78 -19.94 -27.89
CA GLY A 480 -75.66 -20.23 -26.45
C GLY A 480 -74.66 -19.34 -25.70
N LEU A 481 -74.09 -18.34 -26.38
CA LEU A 481 -73.00 -17.46 -25.93
C LEU A 481 -73.35 -16.48 -24.78
N VAL A 482 -74.44 -16.72 -24.04
CA VAL A 482 -74.83 -15.95 -22.84
C VAL A 482 -74.96 -16.87 -21.60
N GLY A 483 -74.53 -18.13 -21.72
CA GLY A 483 -74.37 -19.06 -20.60
C GLY A 483 -73.08 -19.88 -20.70
N SER A 484 -72.02 -19.33 -21.30
CA SER A 484 -70.82 -20.09 -21.64
C SER A 484 -70.01 -20.53 -20.42
N GLU A 485 -69.62 -21.82 -20.42
CA GLU A 485 -68.67 -22.45 -19.50
C GLU A 485 -67.31 -21.73 -19.45
N ASP A 486 -66.97 -20.89 -20.44
CA ASP A 486 -65.79 -20.03 -20.40
C ASP A 486 -65.73 -19.09 -19.19
N THR A 487 -66.90 -18.76 -18.62
CA THR A 487 -67.00 -17.96 -17.39
C THR A 487 -66.93 -18.83 -16.13
N GLN A 488 -67.19 -20.13 -16.23
CA GLN A 488 -67.09 -21.11 -15.14
C GLN A 488 -65.72 -21.82 -15.11
N ALA A 489 -64.93 -21.75 -16.18
CA ALA A 489 -63.58 -22.32 -16.29
C ALA A 489 -62.45 -21.39 -15.81
N LEU A 490 -62.78 -20.21 -15.27
CA LEU A 490 -61.80 -19.26 -14.70
C LEU A 490 -60.89 -19.88 -13.62
N PRO A 491 -61.39 -20.74 -12.70
CA PRO A 491 -60.53 -21.41 -11.73
C PRO A 491 -59.55 -22.41 -12.37
N ALA A 492 -60.00 -23.16 -13.39
CA ALA A 492 -59.18 -24.17 -14.08
C ALA A 492 -58.07 -23.56 -14.96
N ARG A 493 -58.32 -22.38 -15.53
CA ARG A 493 -57.30 -21.61 -16.27
C ARG A 493 -56.23 -21.02 -15.33
N LEU A 494 -56.58 -20.73 -14.08
CA LEU A 494 -55.61 -20.30 -13.07
C LEU A 494 -54.69 -21.46 -12.63
N SER A 495 -55.21 -22.69 -12.50
CA SER A 495 -54.40 -23.88 -12.22
C SER A 495 -53.51 -24.29 -13.40
N ALA A 496 -53.95 -24.08 -14.65
CA ALA A 496 -53.12 -24.29 -15.83
C ALA A 496 -51.95 -23.29 -15.92
N ALA A 497 -52.17 -22.03 -15.53
CA ALA A 497 -51.12 -21.01 -15.48
C ALA A 497 -50.09 -21.28 -14.35
N VAL A 498 -50.53 -21.86 -13.22
CA VAL A 498 -49.62 -22.33 -12.16
C VAL A 498 -48.84 -23.57 -12.60
N GLY A 499 -49.47 -24.49 -13.35
CA GLY A 499 -48.80 -25.66 -13.93
C GLY A 499 -47.74 -25.29 -14.97
N GLU A 500 -48.00 -24.31 -15.84
CA GLU A 500 -46.99 -23.77 -16.77
C GLU A 500 -45.82 -23.08 -16.04
N LEU A 501 -46.09 -22.43 -14.91
CA LEU A 501 -45.05 -21.86 -14.02
C LEU A 501 -44.21 -22.96 -13.35
N GLU A 502 -44.82 -24.05 -12.90
CA GLU A 502 -44.10 -25.22 -12.38
C GLU A 502 -43.29 -25.93 -13.48
N THR A 503 -43.79 -25.99 -14.73
CA THR A 503 -43.03 -26.54 -15.86
C THR A 503 -41.90 -25.63 -16.33
N LEU A 504 -42.03 -24.31 -16.12
CA LEU A 504 -40.98 -23.33 -16.40
C LEU A 504 -39.90 -23.35 -15.32
N VAL A 505 -40.29 -23.55 -14.05
CA VAL A 505 -39.37 -23.75 -12.92
C VAL A 505 -38.67 -25.12 -13.03
N ALA A 506 -39.38 -26.16 -13.47
CA ALA A 506 -38.77 -27.46 -13.76
C ALA A 506 -37.77 -27.39 -14.92
N ARG A 507 -38.08 -26.65 -16.00
CA ARG A 507 -37.14 -26.42 -17.12
C ARG A 507 -35.97 -25.49 -16.76
N LEU A 508 -36.15 -24.57 -15.83
CA LEU A 508 -35.05 -23.75 -15.27
C LEU A 508 -34.15 -24.56 -14.33
N ASN A 509 -34.71 -25.54 -13.60
CA ASN A 509 -33.94 -26.54 -12.86
C ASN A 509 -33.21 -27.54 -13.79
N GLU A 510 -33.64 -27.67 -15.05
CA GLU A 510 -33.03 -28.53 -16.07
C GLU A 510 -31.97 -27.80 -16.91
N SER A 511 -31.87 -26.46 -16.83
CA SER A 511 -30.73 -25.72 -17.39
C SER A 511 -29.58 -25.73 -16.39
N ASP A 512 -28.79 -26.79 -16.51
CA ASP A 512 -27.55 -27.15 -15.84
C ASP A 512 -26.56 -25.97 -15.63
N THR A 513 -26.92 -25.05 -14.73
CA THR A 513 -26.09 -23.90 -14.36
C THR A 513 -24.99 -24.37 -13.41
N ALA A 514 -25.26 -25.43 -12.65
CA ALA A 514 -24.26 -26.18 -11.90
C ALA A 514 -23.27 -26.82 -12.86
N GLY A 515 -23.66 -27.69 -13.80
CA GLY A 515 -22.74 -28.34 -14.73
C GLY A 515 -21.99 -27.41 -15.68
N ARG A 516 -22.56 -26.26 -16.06
CA ARG A 516 -21.81 -25.21 -16.79
C ARG A 516 -20.82 -24.47 -15.90
N LEU A 517 -21.12 -24.27 -14.62
CA LEU A 517 -20.19 -23.70 -13.65
C LEU A 517 -19.12 -24.72 -13.27
N THR A 518 -19.45 -26.01 -13.13
CA THR A 518 -18.49 -27.10 -12.91
C THR A 518 -17.61 -27.28 -14.13
N ALA A 519 -18.15 -27.24 -15.35
CA ALA A 519 -17.35 -27.28 -16.58
C ALA A 519 -16.47 -26.02 -16.75
N ALA A 520 -16.95 -24.86 -16.32
CA ALA A 520 -16.14 -23.64 -16.29
C ALA A 520 -15.08 -23.65 -15.18
N LEU A 521 -15.37 -24.27 -14.04
CA LEU A 521 -14.44 -24.47 -12.91
C LEU A 521 -13.41 -25.55 -13.22
N ASP A 522 -13.79 -26.63 -13.90
CA ASP A 522 -12.89 -27.68 -14.39
C ASP A 522 -12.00 -27.13 -15.49
N ALA A 523 -12.54 -26.34 -16.44
CA ALA A 523 -11.74 -25.64 -17.44
C ALA A 523 -10.82 -24.57 -16.80
N ALA A 524 -11.25 -23.91 -15.72
CA ALA A 524 -10.41 -22.98 -14.97
C ALA A 524 -9.35 -23.70 -14.12
N ALA A 525 -9.66 -24.88 -13.59
CA ALA A 525 -8.72 -25.73 -12.84
C ALA A 525 -7.69 -26.39 -13.77
N GLU A 526 -8.09 -26.82 -14.98
CA GLU A 526 -7.17 -27.25 -16.04
C GLU A 526 -6.29 -26.10 -16.54
N ALA A 527 -6.85 -24.89 -16.72
CA ALA A 527 -6.07 -23.71 -17.07
C ALA A 527 -5.09 -23.32 -15.96
N ALA A 528 -5.48 -23.41 -14.68
CA ALA A 528 -4.62 -23.16 -13.54
C ALA A 528 -3.53 -24.23 -13.37
N ALA A 529 -3.85 -25.51 -13.59
CA ALA A 529 -2.86 -26.59 -13.59
C ALA A 529 -1.88 -26.48 -14.77
N GLY A 530 -2.34 -25.98 -15.92
CA GLY A 530 -1.50 -25.63 -17.07
C GLY A 530 -0.53 -24.49 -16.75
N VAL A 531 -0.96 -23.50 -15.95
CA VAL A 531 -0.11 -22.40 -15.47
C VAL A 531 0.94 -22.90 -14.48
N ASP A 532 0.60 -23.76 -13.52
CA ASP A 532 1.59 -24.36 -12.60
C ASP A 532 2.62 -25.23 -13.34
N THR A 533 2.20 -25.96 -14.36
CA THR A 533 3.10 -26.77 -15.20
C THR A 533 4.01 -25.90 -16.09
N ALA A 534 3.50 -24.78 -16.59
CA ALA A 534 4.28 -23.79 -17.34
C ALA A 534 5.26 -23.01 -16.43
N LEU A 535 4.89 -22.77 -15.17
CA LEU A 535 5.73 -22.07 -14.20
C LEU A 535 6.77 -22.98 -13.53
N ALA A 536 6.60 -24.31 -13.54
CA ALA A 536 7.57 -25.25 -12.97
C ALA A 536 8.99 -25.16 -13.59
N GLY A 537 9.11 -24.71 -14.86
CA GLY A 537 10.39 -24.52 -15.54
C GLY A 537 11.05 -23.15 -15.33
N VAL A 538 10.28 -22.16 -14.86
CA VAL A 538 10.70 -20.74 -14.78
C VAL A 538 11.72 -20.49 -13.67
N PRO A 539 11.60 -21.04 -12.44
CA PRO A 539 12.61 -20.88 -11.39
C PRO A 539 14.00 -21.34 -11.85
N GLY A 540 14.09 -22.47 -12.56
CA GLY A 540 15.36 -22.95 -13.11
C GLY A 540 15.94 -22.07 -14.23
N LEU A 541 15.11 -21.30 -14.93
CA LEU A 541 15.57 -20.30 -15.91
C LEU A 541 16.12 -19.06 -15.19
N VAL A 542 15.42 -18.59 -14.15
CA VAL A 542 15.82 -17.46 -13.31
C VAL A 542 17.12 -17.75 -12.56
N ASP A 543 17.29 -18.94 -12.00
CA ASP A 543 18.52 -19.35 -11.31
C ASP A 543 19.72 -19.39 -12.27
N ARG A 544 19.51 -19.81 -13.52
CA ARG A 544 20.56 -19.81 -14.56
C ARG A 544 20.90 -18.41 -15.04
N LEU A 545 19.91 -17.53 -15.18
CA LEU A 545 20.12 -16.11 -15.50
C LEU A 545 20.89 -15.39 -14.39
N ASN A 546 20.51 -15.62 -13.13
CA ASN A 546 21.20 -15.07 -11.97
C ASN A 546 22.64 -15.61 -11.85
N GLY A 547 22.86 -16.89 -12.18
CA GLY A 547 24.20 -17.50 -12.21
C GLY A 547 25.12 -16.93 -13.30
N ILE A 548 24.56 -16.49 -14.43
CA ILE A 548 25.30 -15.80 -15.50
C ILE A 548 25.60 -14.36 -15.07
N ALA A 549 24.63 -13.65 -14.49
CA ALA A 549 24.79 -12.28 -14.02
C ALA A 549 25.82 -12.16 -12.88
N ALA A 550 25.83 -13.11 -11.94
CA ALA A 550 26.75 -13.12 -10.79
C ALA A 550 28.21 -13.45 -11.15
N ASN A 551 28.47 -14.03 -12.32
CA ASN A 551 29.81 -14.48 -12.73
C ASN A 551 30.31 -13.80 -14.03
N ALA A 552 29.60 -12.78 -14.53
CA ALA A 552 29.90 -12.14 -15.81
C ALA A 552 31.25 -11.40 -15.83
N GLU A 553 31.78 -10.98 -14.68
CA GLU A 553 33.08 -10.30 -14.58
C GLU A 553 34.28 -11.25 -14.51
N THR A 554 34.08 -12.53 -14.20
CA THR A 554 35.17 -13.48 -13.89
C THR A 554 35.30 -14.65 -14.86
N VAL A 555 34.36 -14.81 -15.79
CA VAL A 555 34.31 -15.94 -16.72
C VAL A 555 34.81 -15.55 -18.12
N PRO A 556 35.69 -16.33 -18.76
CA PRO A 556 36.13 -16.09 -20.14
C PRO A 556 34.95 -16.02 -21.12
N LEU A 557 35.03 -15.11 -22.11
CA LEU A 557 33.97 -14.86 -23.10
C LEU A 557 33.51 -16.13 -23.84
N ASP A 558 34.42 -17.08 -24.06
CA ASP A 558 34.12 -18.34 -24.75
C ASP A 558 33.21 -19.26 -23.90
N GLU A 559 33.38 -19.23 -22.57
CA GLU A 559 32.52 -19.96 -21.63
C GLU A 559 31.15 -19.28 -21.47
N LEU A 560 31.13 -17.94 -21.48
CA LEU A 560 29.90 -17.15 -21.48
C LEU A 560 29.04 -17.44 -22.71
N ALA A 561 29.66 -17.52 -23.90
CA ALA A 561 28.98 -17.89 -25.14
C ALA A 561 28.38 -19.31 -25.07
N GLY A 562 29.11 -20.28 -24.50
CA GLY A 562 28.61 -21.63 -24.28
C GLY A 562 27.42 -21.70 -23.30
N ARG A 563 27.47 -20.93 -22.21
CA ARG A 563 26.38 -20.85 -21.22
C ARG A 563 25.13 -20.15 -21.78
N LEU A 564 25.31 -19.11 -22.59
CA LEU A 564 24.23 -18.45 -23.35
C LEU A 564 23.61 -19.40 -24.37
N SER A 565 24.41 -20.18 -25.10
CA SER A 565 23.89 -21.16 -26.05
C SER A 565 23.07 -22.26 -25.35
N ALA A 566 23.51 -22.73 -24.18
CA ALA A 566 22.78 -23.73 -23.39
C ALA A 566 21.46 -23.16 -22.79
N LEU A 567 21.45 -21.87 -22.44
CA LEU A 567 20.25 -21.16 -22.00
C LEU A 567 19.24 -21.03 -23.15
N LEU A 568 19.72 -20.70 -24.36
CA LEU A 568 18.89 -20.63 -25.57
C LEU A 568 18.30 -21.99 -25.94
N ASP A 569 19.08 -23.07 -25.87
CA ASP A 569 18.58 -24.45 -26.08
C ASP A 569 17.51 -24.84 -25.05
N ALA A 570 17.65 -24.39 -23.80
CA ALA A 570 16.67 -24.65 -22.75
C ALA A 570 15.38 -23.83 -22.95
N ALA A 571 15.49 -22.60 -23.44
CA ALA A 571 14.36 -21.76 -23.82
C ALA A 571 13.60 -22.34 -25.02
N ASP A 572 14.32 -22.79 -26.06
CA ASP A 572 13.70 -23.40 -27.25
C ASP A 572 12.95 -24.69 -26.89
N ARG A 573 13.48 -25.53 -25.99
CA ARG A 573 12.75 -26.73 -25.51
C ARG A 573 11.49 -26.40 -24.72
N LEU A 574 11.47 -25.27 -24.00
CA LEU A 574 10.29 -24.81 -23.26
C LEU A 574 9.22 -24.27 -24.22
N ILE A 575 9.66 -23.57 -25.28
CA ILE A 575 8.80 -23.01 -26.32
C ILE A 575 8.23 -24.10 -27.25
N ASP A 576 8.93 -25.23 -27.42
CA ASP A 576 8.47 -26.33 -28.27
C ASP A 576 7.49 -27.30 -27.58
N THR A 577 7.07 -26.99 -26.35
CA THR A 577 6.06 -27.77 -25.62
C THR A 577 4.64 -27.53 -26.16
N ASP A 578 3.79 -28.55 -26.10
CA ASP A 578 2.40 -28.45 -26.56
C ASP A 578 1.59 -27.38 -25.82
N ALA A 579 1.97 -27.05 -24.57
CA ALA A 579 1.39 -25.94 -23.79
C ALA A 579 1.82 -24.55 -24.30
N ALA A 580 3.06 -24.39 -24.77
CA ALA A 580 3.54 -23.13 -25.34
C ALA A 580 2.91 -22.84 -26.72
N ARG A 581 2.58 -23.89 -27.48
CA ARG A 581 1.86 -23.77 -28.77
C ARG A 581 0.37 -23.42 -28.61
N ALA A 582 -0.18 -23.53 -27.40
CA ALA A 582 -1.55 -23.17 -27.07
C ALA A 582 -1.69 -21.71 -26.57
N LEU A 583 -0.59 -20.94 -26.51
CA LEU A 583 -0.61 -19.55 -26.07
C LEU A 583 -1.32 -18.63 -27.08
N PRO A 584 -1.97 -17.54 -26.64
CA PRO A 584 -2.70 -16.62 -27.51
C PRO A 584 -1.80 -16.00 -28.60
N ALA A 585 -2.39 -15.70 -29.77
CA ALA A 585 -1.68 -15.22 -30.96
C ALA A 585 -0.81 -13.96 -30.73
N ASP A 586 -1.17 -13.13 -29.76
CA ASP A 586 -0.44 -11.91 -29.41
C ASP A 586 0.93 -12.21 -28.78
N LEU A 587 1.06 -13.34 -28.07
CA LEU A 587 2.31 -13.74 -27.45
C LEU A 587 3.25 -14.45 -28.45
N SER A 588 2.70 -15.15 -29.43
CA SER A 588 3.48 -15.67 -30.56
C SER A 588 4.07 -14.55 -31.42
N ALA A 589 3.34 -13.44 -31.61
CA ALA A 589 3.84 -12.27 -32.33
C ALA A 589 5.02 -11.61 -31.61
N ALA A 590 4.93 -11.46 -30.28
CA ALA A 590 6.02 -10.92 -29.47
C ALA A 590 7.28 -11.82 -29.48
N LEU A 591 7.11 -13.14 -29.52
CA LEU A 591 8.22 -14.10 -29.64
C LEU A 591 8.85 -14.10 -31.03
N GLU A 592 8.07 -13.86 -32.08
CA GLU A 592 8.54 -13.72 -33.46
C GLU A 592 9.34 -12.42 -33.64
N GLU A 593 8.89 -11.33 -33.00
CA GLU A 593 9.58 -10.04 -32.95
C GLU A 593 10.90 -10.12 -32.16
N LEU A 594 10.91 -10.86 -31.04
CA LEU A 594 12.14 -11.14 -30.29
C LEU A 594 13.15 -11.96 -31.12
N ARG A 595 12.68 -12.94 -31.91
CA ARG A 595 13.53 -13.73 -32.82
C ARG A 595 14.11 -12.87 -33.94
N ALA A 596 13.35 -11.91 -34.46
CA ALA A 596 13.84 -10.96 -35.47
C ALA A 596 14.94 -10.03 -34.90
N VAL A 597 14.72 -9.48 -33.70
CA VAL A 597 15.71 -8.63 -33.02
C VAL A 597 17.00 -9.39 -32.70
N LEU A 598 16.90 -10.66 -32.32
CA LEU A 598 18.06 -11.52 -32.03
C LEU A 598 18.79 -11.96 -33.31
N ALA A 599 18.10 -12.10 -34.44
CA ALA A 599 18.71 -12.35 -35.74
C ALA A 599 19.48 -11.11 -36.23
N GLU A 600 18.93 -9.91 -36.02
CA GLU A 600 19.55 -8.64 -36.40
C GLU A 600 20.80 -8.31 -35.56
N LEU A 601 20.78 -8.65 -34.25
CA LEU A 601 21.96 -8.59 -33.38
C LEU A 601 23.04 -9.61 -33.75
N ARG A 602 22.68 -10.71 -34.40
CA ARG A 602 23.63 -11.72 -34.89
C ARG A 602 24.30 -11.28 -36.20
N GLU A 603 23.68 -10.39 -36.97
CA GLU A 603 24.11 -10.02 -38.32
C GLU A 603 24.83 -8.64 -38.40
N GLY A 604 24.67 -7.74 -37.41
CA GLY A 604 25.23 -6.38 -37.48
C GLY A 604 25.94 -5.90 -36.20
N GLY A 605 27.25 -5.66 -36.28
CA GLY A 605 28.05 -5.03 -35.22
C GLY A 605 27.68 -3.56 -34.98
N VAL A 606 27.67 -3.18 -33.70
CA VAL A 606 27.20 -1.91 -33.14
C VAL A 606 28.06 -0.71 -33.57
N VAL A 607 27.82 -0.11 -34.75
CA VAL A 607 28.33 1.23 -35.08
C VAL A 607 27.35 2.13 -35.86
N GLU A 608 26.29 1.62 -36.49
CA GLU A 608 25.44 2.43 -37.40
C GLU A 608 24.06 2.85 -36.85
N ASN A 609 23.94 3.12 -35.53
CA ASN A 609 22.63 3.33 -34.90
C ASN A 609 22.32 4.79 -34.50
N ALA A 610 22.38 5.69 -35.48
CA ALA A 610 21.90 7.07 -35.32
C ALA A 610 20.70 7.40 -36.25
N ASN A 611 20.60 6.74 -37.41
CA ASN A 611 19.50 6.97 -38.36
C ASN A 611 18.27 6.08 -38.08
N ALA A 612 18.43 4.92 -37.44
CA ALA A 612 17.31 4.04 -37.15
C ALA A 612 16.42 4.57 -36.02
N THR A 613 17.00 5.22 -34.99
CA THR A 613 16.25 5.82 -33.88
C THR A 613 15.23 6.87 -34.35
N LEU A 614 15.55 7.60 -35.43
CA LEU A 614 14.63 8.56 -36.06
C LEU A 614 13.54 7.88 -36.91
N ALA A 615 13.80 6.69 -37.45
CA ALA A 615 12.80 5.89 -38.16
C ALA A 615 11.84 5.19 -37.17
N SER A 616 12.35 4.65 -36.06
CA SER A 616 11.55 4.03 -34.99
C SER A 616 10.63 5.05 -34.32
N ALA A 617 11.11 6.27 -34.08
CA ALA A 617 10.29 7.36 -33.52
C ALA A 617 9.17 7.80 -34.47
N ARG A 618 9.38 7.70 -35.79
CA ARG A 618 8.33 7.97 -36.80
C ARG A 618 7.30 6.85 -36.87
N SER A 619 7.75 5.59 -36.85
CA SER A 619 6.85 4.43 -36.85
C SER A 619 5.95 4.40 -35.61
N ALA A 620 6.53 4.65 -34.43
CA ALA A 620 5.75 4.72 -33.19
C ALA A 620 4.72 5.87 -33.21
N ALA A 621 5.04 7.00 -33.83
CA ALA A 621 4.09 8.10 -34.00
C ALA A 621 2.95 7.75 -34.97
N ASP A 622 3.24 6.98 -36.02
CA ASP A 622 2.25 6.50 -36.98
C ASP A 622 1.33 5.42 -36.36
N ASP A 623 1.87 4.53 -35.52
CA ASP A 623 1.10 3.50 -34.81
C ASP A 623 0.17 4.09 -33.73
N ILE A 624 0.62 5.12 -33.02
CA ILE A 624 -0.21 5.88 -32.07
C ILE A 624 -1.32 6.63 -32.80
N SER A 625 -1.05 7.15 -34.00
CA SER A 625 -2.04 7.80 -34.86
C SER A 625 -3.09 6.80 -35.37
N ALA A 626 -2.69 5.58 -35.72
CA ALA A 626 -3.59 4.50 -36.12
C ALA A 626 -4.49 4.04 -34.96
N ALA A 627 -3.92 3.84 -33.76
CA ALA A 627 -4.69 3.46 -32.57
C ALA A 627 -5.69 4.55 -32.15
N ALA A 628 -5.35 5.83 -32.33
CA ALA A 628 -6.27 6.95 -32.08
C ALA A 628 -7.46 6.99 -33.05
N GLN A 629 -7.32 6.44 -34.27
CA GLN A 629 -8.39 6.37 -35.26
C GLN A 629 -9.41 5.25 -34.98
N ASP A 630 -9.02 4.21 -34.24
CA ASP A 630 -9.89 3.07 -33.88
C ASP A 630 -10.68 3.26 -32.57
N LEU A 631 -10.27 4.24 -31.76
CA LEU A 631 -10.92 4.61 -30.49
C LEU A 631 -12.44 4.91 -30.60
N PRO A 632 -12.93 5.62 -31.64
CA PRO A 632 -14.36 5.86 -31.81
C PRO A 632 -15.17 4.57 -32.02
N ALA A 633 -14.61 3.58 -32.72
CA ALA A 633 -15.27 2.30 -32.97
C ALA A 633 -15.33 1.43 -31.69
N LEU A 634 -14.27 1.45 -30.89
CA LEU A 634 -14.24 0.80 -29.58
C LEU A 634 -15.25 1.42 -28.60
N LEU A 635 -15.34 2.76 -28.57
CA LEU A 635 -16.32 3.48 -27.76
C LEU A 635 -17.77 3.20 -28.21
N ALA A 636 -18.01 3.02 -29.51
CA ALA A 636 -19.32 2.62 -30.03
C ALA A 636 -19.70 1.20 -29.59
N ARG A 637 -18.76 0.24 -29.62
CA ARG A 637 -18.98 -1.13 -29.13
C ARG A 637 -19.23 -1.16 -27.63
N ALA A 638 -18.46 -0.40 -26.85
CA ALA A 638 -18.65 -0.30 -25.40
C ALA A 638 -20.03 0.27 -25.04
N ARG A 639 -20.50 1.31 -25.76
CA ARG A 639 -21.86 1.83 -25.57
C ARG A 639 -22.95 0.80 -25.91
N ALA A 640 -22.80 0.05 -27.00
CA ALA A 640 -23.76 -0.99 -27.36
C ALA A 640 -23.88 -2.09 -26.29
N VAL A 641 -22.75 -2.50 -25.70
CA VAL A 641 -22.73 -3.48 -24.60
C VAL A 641 -23.40 -2.93 -23.34
N LEU A 642 -23.14 -1.67 -23.00
CA LEU A 642 -23.75 -1.00 -21.85
C LEU A 642 -25.27 -0.81 -22.02
N ASP A 643 -25.72 -0.45 -23.22
CA ASP A 643 -27.14 -0.32 -23.53
C ASP A 643 -27.87 -1.67 -23.45
N GLN A 644 -27.21 -2.75 -23.90
CA GLN A 644 -27.74 -4.11 -23.82
C GLN A 644 -27.79 -4.63 -22.37
N ALA A 645 -26.80 -4.30 -21.55
CA ALA A 645 -26.82 -4.57 -20.11
C ALA A 645 -27.94 -3.78 -19.40
N ALA A 646 -28.10 -2.50 -19.72
CA ALA A 646 -29.15 -1.65 -19.14
C ALA A 646 -30.58 -2.08 -19.55
N ALA A 647 -30.75 -2.63 -20.75
CA ALA A 647 -32.02 -3.21 -21.18
C ALA A 647 -32.34 -4.52 -20.44
N THR A 648 -31.33 -5.37 -20.24
CA THR A 648 -31.45 -6.64 -19.51
C THR A 648 -31.80 -6.41 -18.03
N ILE A 649 -31.19 -5.39 -17.42
CA ILE A 649 -31.42 -5.04 -16.01
C ILE A 649 -32.80 -4.41 -15.79
N ARG A 650 -33.25 -3.52 -16.70
CA ARG A 650 -34.63 -2.97 -16.65
C ARG A 650 -35.71 -4.04 -16.82
N GLY A 651 -35.42 -5.12 -17.55
CA GLY A 651 -36.29 -6.29 -17.64
C GLY A 651 -36.45 -7.05 -16.30
N TYR A 652 -35.45 -6.95 -15.41
CA TYR A 652 -35.43 -7.61 -14.10
C TYR A 652 -36.15 -6.80 -13.01
N ASP A 653 -36.10 -5.47 -13.06
CA ASP A 653 -36.66 -4.55 -12.04
C ASP A 653 -38.21 -4.54 -12.01
N ALA A 654 -38.87 -5.02 -13.07
CA ALA A 654 -40.33 -5.00 -13.17
C ALA A 654 -41.04 -6.21 -12.50
N SER A 655 -40.34 -7.29 -12.12
CA SER A 655 -41.01 -8.55 -11.73
C SER A 655 -40.72 -9.10 -10.33
N ARG A 656 -39.67 -8.68 -9.62
CA ARG A 656 -39.43 -9.08 -8.22
C ARG A 656 -38.77 -7.97 -7.43
N GLY A 657 -39.30 -7.66 -6.25
CA GLY A 657 -38.94 -6.50 -5.41
C GLY A 657 -37.52 -6.49 -4.81
N VAL A 658 -36.49 -6.51 -5.66
CA VAL A 658 -35.05 -6.34 -5.32
C VAL A 658 -34.62 -4.89 -5.61
N GLY A 659 -35.53 -3.92 -5.48
CA GLY A 659 -35.35 -2.55 -5.97
C GLY A 659 -34.61 -1.57 -5.04
N ARG A 660 -34.13 -1.99 -3.86
CA ARG A 660 -33.54 -1.04 -2.88
C ARG A 660 -32.01 -1.00 -2.82
N ASP A 661 -31.31 -2.08 -3.16
CA ASP A 661 -29.84 -2.17 -2.99
C ASP A 661 -29.05 -2.03 -4.30
N LEU A 662 -29.70 -2.15 -5.47
CA LEU A 662 -29.05 -2.00 -6.79
C LEU A 662 -28.98 -0.56 -7.28
N GLY A 663 -29.81 0.34 -6.74
CA GLY A 663 -29.85 1.75 -7.14
C GLY A 663 -28.51 2.51 -6.98
N PRO A 664 -27.75 2.33 -5.89
CA PRO A 664 -26.42 2.91 -5.74
C PRO A 664 -25.40 2.37 -6.74
N ALA A 665 -25.37 1.05 -6.98
CA ALA A 665 -24.45 0.42 -7.92
C ALA A 665 -24.68 0.89 -9.36
N ILE A 666 -25.94 0.99 -9.79
CA ILE A 666 -26.30 1.50 -11.12
C ILE A 666 -25.89 2.97 -11.28
N ARG A 667 -26.08 3.80 -10.24
CA ARG A 667 -25.62 5.20 -10.27
C ARG A 667 -24.10 5.33 -10.35
N GLU A 668 -23.36 4.40 -9.76
CA GLU A 668 -21.91 4.39 -9.80
C GLU A 668 -21.38 3.96 -11.18
N VAL A 669 -22.01 2.97 -11.81
CA VAL A 669 -21.74 2.58 -13.20
C VAL A 669 -22.08 3.72 -14.16
N GLU A 670 -23.19 4.44 -13.96
CA GLU A 670 -23.51 5.64 -14.75
C GLU A 670 -22.53 6.80 -14.55
N ARG A 671 -21.97 6.96 -13.34
CA ARG A 671 -20.89 7.94 -13.09
C ARG A 671 -19.61 7.54 -13.80
N ALA A 672 -19.21 6.29 -13.70
CA ALA A 672 -18.03 5.77 -14.37
C ALA A 672 -18.14 5.92 -15.89
N ALA A 673 -19.29 5.57 -16.48
CA ALA A 673 -19.55 5.75 -17.91
C ALA A 673 -19.51 7.23 -18.34
N ARG A 674 -20.04 8.15 -17.50
CA ARG A 674 -19.95 9.60 -17.75
C ARG A 674 -18.53 10.13 -17.62
N ALA A 675 -17.74 9.66 -16.66
CA ALA A 675 -16.35 10.03 -16.48
C ALA A 675 -15.49 9.58 -17.67
N VAL A 676 -15.66 8.33 -18.12
CA VAL A 676 -14.99 7.80 -19.32
C VAL A 676 -15.39 8.60 -20.57
N SER A 677 -16.67 8.94 -20.72
CA SER A 677 -17.11 9.76 -21.85
C SER A 677 -16.60 11.21 -21.77
N ALA A 678 -16.40 11.76 -20.58
CA ALA A 678 -15.82 13.10 -20.39
C ALA A 678 -14.31 13.10 -20.69
N LEU A 679 -13.59 12.06 -20.26
CA LEU A 679 -12.19 11.84 -20.60
C LEU A 679 -12.02 11.69 -22.11
N ALA A 680 -12.83 10.85 -22.76
CA ALA A 680 -12.77 10.67 -24.22
C ALA A 680 -12.99 11.98 -24.99
N ARG A 681 -13.98 12.80 -24.58
CA ARG A 681 -14.20 14.14 -25.19
C ARG A 681 -13.05 15.12 -24.91
N THR A 682 -12.37 14.99 -23.78
CA THR A 682 -11.23 15.84 -23.42
C THR A 682 -10.01 15.47 -24.26
N LEU A 683 -9.76 14.17 -24.45
CA LEU A 683 -8.71 13.64 -25.33
C LEU A 683 -8.97 13.96 -26.80
N GLU A 684 -10.22 13.92 -27.25
CA GLU A 684 -10.62 14.35 -28.60
C GLU A 684 -10.39 15.86 -28.82
N ARG A 685 -10.53 16.68 -27.77
CA ARG A 685 -10.32 18.13 -27.84
C ARG A 685 -8.85 18.55 -27.76
N ASN A 686 -8.04 17.83 -26.97
CA ASN A 686 -6.64 18.15 -26.71
C ASN A 686 -5.76 16.89 -26.75
N PRO A 687 -5.52 16.29 -27.93
CA PRO A 687 -4.71 15.07 -28.05
C PRO A 687 -3.27 15.24 -27.54
N ASN A 688 -2.74 16.46 -27.51
CA ASN A 688 -1.39 16.76 -27.03
C ASN A 688 -1.22 16.69 -25.50
N SER A 689 -2.31 16.60 -24.71
CA SER A 689 -2.19 16.50 -23.24
C SER A 689 -1.57 15.18 -22.78
N ILE A 690 -1.67 14.12 -23.59
CA ILE A 690 -1.08 12.80 -23.29
C ILE A 690 0.46 12.83 -23.37
N LEU A 691 1.02 13.60 -24.30
CA LEU A 691 2.47 13.66 -24.52
C LEU A 691 3.19 14.64 -23.59
N PHE A 692 2.50 15.68 -23.11
CA PHE A 692 3.11 16.75 -22.31
C PHE A 692 2.57 16.85 -20.88
N GLY A 693 1.64 15.97 -20.48
CA GLY A 693 1.18 15.84 -19.09
C GLY A 693 0.49 17.09 -18.51
N ARG A 694 -0.12 17.94 -19.34
CA ARG A 694 -0.83 19.16 -18.91
C ARG A 694 -2.29 19.17 -19.32
#